data_AF-A0AAV0T132-F1
#
_entry.id   AF-A0AAV0T132-F1
#
_cell.length_a   1.000
_cell.length_b   1.000
_cell.length_c   1.000
_cell.angle_alpha   90.00
_cell.angle_beta   90.00
_cell.angle_gamma   90.00
#
_symmetry.space_group_name_H-M   'P 1'
#
loop_
_entity.id
_entity.type
_entity.pdbx_description
1 polymer ?
#
loop_
_entity_poly.entity_id
_entity_poly.type
_entity_poly.pdbx_seq_one_letter_code
_entity_poly.pdbx_strand_id
1 'polypeptide(L)'
;MFTAAVPPPQSLRPPTSSVELSLSAKNLKDRDILSKSDPFAVLYVKNGTSWTKLGKTEAKKDDLNPTWTKLFSLEFHFESVQQLKVEVYDQDSSSPGKLKEQDFIGKAEFTLGQLMGAPGQSGSFVLTRGKPTAKHQGSLLVKAEEVKASSEAARLRFTATGLANMDGIFSKSDPFLVISRLREDGSYTQVHRTETIDNNLNPNWKRFELPLQQLCNGDYKRPLSLQVFDEDRGGKSELIGQVQTTLEEIRGKQGSSFVLHNEALQKKKGKKYTNAGLLVAAEVEIYREHTFIDYLRGGLEMNLIIGIDYTASNGPPNDPRSLHFLDPRGPNQYQHAISSTVSILQEYDADKQFPVYGFGGIPPGAHDVDHCFPLNLNPSNPEVAGSHGVLQLYTSSLGHIRLHGPTFFAPLINQSLRIAGQLGDPRKQKYFVLLIITDGAIMDMQKTIDALVEASHVSPLSIVIIGVGPADFSSMVALDGDGGKLRASNGRVSARDIVQFVPYNRFAGYPDALARETLAEIPHQLCQFMKSLCLHNSSILRKVNTRRKDITLKYHLKDINKEAILRSKITPLKELPTEAIHPKATLPKATPLKGLPRDIRTKEGILLKAILLKAIPPKARHKATLLKAAPSKARHKATQPKATPPKVRHKDISKEVSLPSRAILPRALPVELLQDIQATVAD
;
A
#
# COMPACT_ATOMS: atom_id res chain seq x y z
N MET A 1 19.50 8.91 -37.65
CA MET A 1 18.51 9.91 -37.21
C MET A 1 17.23 9.17 -36.85
N PHE A 2 16.97 8.95 -35.56
CA PHE A 2 15.61 8.61 -35.14
C PHE A 2 14.88 9.93 -34.90
N THR A 3 13.88 10.23 -35.72
CA THR A 3 12.94 11.32 -35.43
C THR A 3 12.31 11.03 -34.08
N ALA A 4 12.46 11.94 -33.12
CA ALA A 4 11.83 11.81 -31.82
C ALA A 4 10.33 11.67 -32.03
N ALA A 5 9.79 10.49 -31.73
CA ALA A 5 8.36 10.26 -31.80
C ALA A 5 7.70 11.22 -30.80
N VAL A 6 6.76 12.03 -31.28
CA VAL A 6 5.87 12.82 -30.43
C VAL A 6 5.27 11.85 -29.40
N PRO A 7 5.36 12.12 -28.09
CA PRO A 7 4.78 11.23 -27.09
C PRO A 7 3.29 11.04 -27.41
N PRO A 8 2.74 9.82 -27.28
CA PRO A 8 1.37 9.54 -27.70
C PRO A 8 0.40 10.53 -27.03
N PRO A 9 -0.58 11.06 -27.80
CA PRO A 9 -1.49 12.09 -27.30
C PRO A 9 -2.22 11.53 -26.07
N GLN A 10 -2.12 12.25 -24.95
CA GLN A 10 -2.72 11.96 -23.65
C GLN A 10 -3.44 10.61 -23.58
N SER A 11 -2.69 9.50 -23.51
CA SER A 11 -3.31 8.25 -23.09
C SER A 11 -3.71 8.47 -21.64
N LEU A 12 -4.98 8.82 -21.42
CA LEU A 12 -5.58 8.95 -20.11
C LEU A 12 -5.47 7.58 -19.44
N ARG A 13 -4.36 7.38 -18.71
CA ARG A 13 -4.20 6.22 -17.82
C ARG A 13 -5.43 6.24 -16.91
N PRO A 14 -6.10 5.09 -16.71
CA PRO A 14 -7.26 5.06 -15.83
C PRO A 14 -6.86 5.59 -14.45
N PRO A 15 -7.75 6.33 -13.76
CA PRO A 15 -7.42 6.88 -12.45
C PRO A 15 -7.03 5.77 -11.48
N THR A 16 -6.13 6.10 -10.56
CA THR A 16 -5.74 5.21 -9.45
C THR A 16 -6.97 4.80 -8.62
N SER A 17 -7.94 5.72 -8.46
CA SER A 17 -9.31 5.40 -8.03
C SER A 17 -10.26 6.57 -8.30
N SER A 18 -11.57 6.32 -8.32
CA SER A 18 -12.57 7.36 -8.06
C SER A 18 -12.72 7.61 -6.55
N VAL A 19 -12.94 8.86 -6.15
CA VAL A 19 -13.12 9.28 -4.75
C VAL A 19 -14.26 10.30 -4.61
N GLU A 20 -14.88 10.36 -3.44
CA GLU A 20 -15.87 11.35 -3.05
C GLU A 20 -15.36 12.20 -1.89
N LEU A 21 -15.43 13.52 -2.04
CA LEU A 21 -15.13 14.46 -0.97
C LEU A 21 -16.40 14.90 -0.25
N SER A 22 -16.35 14.85 1.08
CA SER A 22 -17.29 15.50 1.98
C SER A 22 -16.62 16.71 2.64
N LEU A 23 -17.41 17.76 2.86
CA LEU A 23 -16.94 19.03 3.43
C LEU A 23 -17.69 19.35 4.72
N SER A 24 -16.96 19.92 5.68
CA SER A 24 -17.52 20.61 6.84
C SER A 24 -16.61 21.78 7.23
N ALA A 25 -17.07 22.68 8.08
CA ALA A 25 -16.23 23.73 8.64
C ALA A 25 -16.47 23.91 10.14
N LYS A 26 -15.54 24.59 10.82
CA LYS A 26 -15.62 24.88 12.26
C LYS A 26 -15.15 26.30 12.55
N ASN A 27 -15.80 26.92 13.53
CA ASN A 27 -15.50 28.26 14.02
C ASN A 27 -15.39 29.28 12.87
N LEU A 28 -16.32 29.23 11.90
CA LEU A 28 -16.37 30.21 10.83
C LEU A 28 -16.52 31.61 11.42
N LYS A 29 -15.83 32.57 10.81
CA LYS A 29 -15.97 33.97 11.22
C LYS A 29 -17.31 34.51 10.72
N ASP A 30 -18.19 34.77 11.68
CA ASP A 30 -19.47 35.44 11.50
C ASP A 30 -19.35 36.75 10.70
N ARG A 31 -20.33 36.99 9.85
CA ARG A 31 -20.42 38.16 8.96
C ARG A 31 -21.66 38.99 9.20
N ASP A 32 -22.72 38.35 9.69
CA ASP A 32 -23.95 39.01 10.06
C ASP A 32 -23.82 39.91 11.30
N ILE A 33 -24.70 40.89 11.36
CA ILE A 33 -24.82 41.84 12.47
C ILE A 33 -25.98 41.45 13.41
N LEU A 34 -26.97 40.72 12.90
CA LEU A 34 -28.25 40.41 13.59
C LEU A 34 -28.61 38.91 13.63
N SER A 35 -27.99 38.10 12.77
CA SER A 35 -28.10 36.63 12.67
C SER A 35 -26.71 36.01 12.76
N LYS A 36 -26.59 34.70 12.51
CA LYS A 36 -25.30 34.09 12.16
C LYS A 36 -25.27 33.81 10.66
N SER A 37 -24.09 33.83 10.09
CA SER A 37 -23.85 33.39 8.70
C SER A 37 -24.59 32.11 8.30
N ASP A 38 -25.02 32.08 7.02
CA ASP A 38 -25.69 31.00 6.28
C ASP A 38 -24.71 30.27 5.30
N PRO A 39 -23.63 29.63 5.76
CA PRO A 39 -22.51 29.31 4.89
C PRO A 39 -22.74 28.19 3.87
N PHE A 40 -22.17 28.38 2.68
CA PHE A 40 -21.99 27.34 1.66
C PHE A 40 -20.54 27.31 1.15
N ALA A 41 -20.13 26.17 0.60
CA ALA A 41 -18.81 25.96 0.02
C ALA A 41 -18.85 25.77 -1.50
N VAL A 42 -17.79 26.18 -2.18
CA VAL A 42 -17.56 26.01 -3.62
C VAL A 42 -16.21 25.32 -3.81
N LEU A 43 -16.21 24.15 -4.46
CA LEU A 43 -14.99 23.39 -4.75
C LEU A 43 -14.55 23.65 -6.20
N TYR A 44 -13.25 23.88 -6.38
CA TYR A 44 -12.58 24.05 -7.65
C TYR A 44 -11.40 23.08 -7.77
N VAL A 45 -11.18 22.60 -8.99
CA VAL A 45 -10.00 21.83 -9.40
C VAL A 45 -9.15 22.73 -10.29
N LYS A 46 -7.82 22.64 -10.18
CA LYS A 46 -6.92 23.39 -11.05
C LYS A 46 -6.58 22.59 -12.31
N ASN A 47 -6.83 23.20 -13.46
CA ASN A 47 -6.52 22.65 -14.79
C ASN A 47 -5.51 23.60 -15.45
N GLY A 48 -4.23 23.21 -15.45
CA GLY A 48 -3.13 24.07 -15.86
C GLY A 48 -3.02 25.33 -14.99
N THR A 49 -3.15 26.50 -15.61
CA THR A 49 -3.16 27.80 -14.91
C THR A 49 -4.53 28.21 -14.36
N SER A 50 -5.61 27.54 -14.78
CA SER A 50 -6.99 27.95 -14.54
C SER A 50 -7.68 27.13 -13.44
N TRP A 51 -8.61 27.75 -12.70
CA TRP A 51 -9.47 27.07 -11.73
C TRP A 51 -10.85 26.77 -12.34
N THR A 52 -11.21 25.49 -12.44
CA THR A 52 -12.52 25.03 -12.90
C THR A 52 -13.40 24.72 -11.70
N LYS A 53 -14.60 25.31 -11.63
CA LYS A 53 -15.59 25.02 -10.57
C LYS A 53 -16.17 23.62 -10.78
N LEU A 54 -16.02 22.76 -9.77
CA LEU A 54 -16.60 21.41 -9.76
C LEU A 54 -18.05 21.41 -9.23
N GLY A 55 -18.36 22.29 -8.27
CA GLY A 55 -19.72 22.44 -7.76
C GLY A 55 -19.85 23.42 -6.60
N LYS A 56 -21.07 23.54 -6.06
CA LYS A 56 -21.43 24.30 -4.84
C LYS A 56 -22.25 23.37 -3.92
N THR A 57 -22.07 23.49 -2.61
CA THR A 57 -22.91 22.82 -1.59
C THR A 57 -24.25 23.53 -1.42
N GLU A 58 -25.17 22.92 -0.68
CA GLU A 58 -26.26 23.67 -0.05
C GLU A 58 -25.72 24.70 0.96
N ALA A 59 -26.52 25.72 1.28
CA ALA A 59 -26.26 26.62 2.41
C ALA A 59 -26.78 25.99 3.72
N LYS A 60 -26.14 26.30 4.84
CA LYS A 60 -26.58 25.88 6.19
C LYS A 60 -26.98 27.10 6.99
N LYS A 61 -28.24 27.15 7.41
CA LYS A 61 -28.79 28.34 8.05
C LYS A 61 -28.22 28.54 9.48
N ASP A 62 -27.82 29.76 9.82
CA ASP A 62 -27.41 30.21 11.16
C ASP A 62 -26.29 29.33 11.80
N ASP A 63 -25.38 28.74 10.99
CA ASP A 63 -24.45 27.68 11.42
C ASP A 63 -22.98 27.98 11.10
N LEU A 64 -22.21 28.40 12.11
CA LEU A 64 -20.76 28.63 12.02
C LEU A 64 -19.91 27.34 12.09
N ASN A 65 -20.52 26.16 12.18
CA ASN A 65 -19.86 24.85 12.18
C ASN A 65 -20.52 23.86 11.18
N PRO A 66 -20.74 24.29 9.91
CA PRO A 66 -21.59 23.58 8.98
C PRO A 66 -21.04 22.21 8.60
N THR A 67 -21.92 21.23 8.45
CA THR A 67 -21.63 19.95 7.79
C THR A 67 -22.53 19.82 6.57
N TRP A 68 -21.94 19.86 5.38
CA TRP A 68 -22.67 19.81 4.12
C TRP A 68 -22.89 18.37 3.66
N THR A 69 -24.05 18.10 3.06
CA THR A 69 -24.44 16.78 2.55
C THR A 69 -24.03 16.57 1.10
N LYS A 70 -23.77 17.66 0.35
CA LYS A 70 -23.27 17.56 -1.02
C LYS A 70 -21.87 16.92 -1.06
N LEU A 71 -21.81 15.73 -1.66
CA LEU A 71 -20.56 15.06 -2.03
C LEU A 71 -20.05 15.53 -3.40
N PHE A 72 -18.72 15.49 -3.56
CA PHE A 72 -18.01 15.86 -4.78
C PHE A 72 -17.17 14.67 -5.28
N SER A 73 -17.59 14.04 -6.37
CA SER A 73 -16.86 12.95 -7.01
C SER A 73 -15.68 13.49 -7.82
N LEU A 74 -14.52 12.82 -7.70
CA LEU A 74 -13.25 13.15 -8.34
C LEU A 74 -12.55 11.88 -8.81
N GLU A 75 -11.75 12.00 -9.86
CA GLU A 75 -10.78 10.98 -10.26
C GLU A 75 -9.43 11.28 -9.58
N PHE A 76 -8.87 10.31 -8.86
CA PHE A 76 -7.58 10.41 -8.18
C PHE A 76 -6.49 9.76 -9.03
N HIS A 77 -5.42 10.51 -9.26
CA HIS A 77 -4.21 10.13 -9.98
C HIS A 77 -3.03 10.26 -9.01
N PHE A 78 -2.51 9.13 -8.53
CA PHE A 78 -1.35 9.09 -7.64
C PHE A 78 -0.14 9.82 -8.24
N GLU A 79 -0.02 9.72 -9.55
CA GLU A 79 1.08 10.20 -10.38
C GLU A 79 0.94 11.67 -10.82
N SER A 80 0.08 12.47 -10.17
CA SER A 80 -0.16 13.88 -10.54
C SER A 80 -0.51 14.79 -9.36
N VAL A 81 0.01 16.03 -9.35
CA VAL A 81 -0.31 17.04 -8.32
C VAL A 81 -1.68 17.67 -8.61
N GLN A 82 -2.74 17.06 -8.09
CA GLN A 82 -4.11 17.56 -8.26
C GLN A 82 -4.43 18.66 -7.25
N GLN A 83 -4.27 19.93 -7.64
CA GLN A 83 -4.55 21.09 -6.78
C GLN A 83 -6.07 21.36 -6.67
N LEU A 84 -6.53 21.52 -5.43
CA LEU A 84 -7.91 21.81 -5.04
C LEU A 84 -7.98 23.14 -4.31
N LYS A 85 -9.08 23.87 -4.53
CA LYS A 85 -9.41 25.11 -3.81
C LYS A 85 -10.85 25.02 -3.34
N VAL A 86 -11.09 25.30 -2.07
CA VAL A 86 -12.43 25.48 -1.52
C VAL A 86 -12.59 26.93 -1.07
N GLU A 87 -13.64 27.57 -1.56
CA GLU A 87 -14.06 28.91 -1.15
C GLU A 87 -15.36 28.80 -0.37
N VAL A 88 -15.43 29.45 0.80
CA VAL A 88 -16.59 29.47 1.69
C VAL A 88 -17.17 30.87 1.70
N TYR A 89 -18.49 30.96 1.53
CA TYR A 89 -19.27 32.19 1.43
C TYR A 89 -20.45 32.15 2.37
N ASP A 90 -20.89 33.32 2.80
CA ASP A 90 -22.18 33.58 3.42
C ASP A 90 -23.27 33.80 2.33
N GLN A 91 -24.55 33.60 2.64
CA GLN A 91 -25.63 33.63 1.63
C GLN A 91 -26.67 34.73 1.86
N ASP A 92 -26.20 35.98 1.86
CA ASP A 92 -26.98 37.17 2.18
C ASP A 92 -28.00 37.56 1.07
N SER A 93 -27.74 37.16 -0.19
CA SER A 93 -28.55 37.62 -1.33
C SER A 93 -29.66 36.65 -1.73
N SER A 94 -30.74 37.21 -2.30
CA SER A 94 -31.79 36.46 -2.98
C SER A 94 -31.36 35.82 -4.31
N SER A 95 -30.08 35.90 -4.71
CA SER A 95 -29.52 35.34 -5.95
C SER A 95 -28.40 34.31 -5.70
N PRO A 96 -28.69 33.11 -5.15
CA PRO A 96 -27.69 32.14 -4.66
C PRO A 96 -26.63 31.63 -5.65
N GLY A 97 -26.83 31.87 -6.95
CA GLY A 97 -25.93 31.45 -8.03
C GLY A 97 -24.76 32.40 -8.32
N LYS A 98 -24.86 33.67 -7.91
CA LYS A 98 -23.87 34.71 -8.26
C LYS A 98 -22.88 34.95 -7.12
N LEU A 99 -21.70 34.33 -7.18
CA LEU A 99 -20.68 34.40 -6.12
C LEU A 99 -20.15 35.82 -5.82
N LYS A 100 -20.28 36.77 -6.75
CA LYS A 100 -19.90 38.18 -6.53
C LYS A 100 -20.90 38.95 -5.65
N GLU A 101 -22.10 38.42 -5.47
CA GLU A 101 -23.18 38.99 -4.66
C GLU A 101 -23.32 38.27 -3.30
N GLN A 102 -22.36 37.40 -2.94
CA GLN A 102 -22.32 36.64 -1.69
C GLN A 102 -21.11 37.06 -0.84
N ASP A 103 -21.21 37.04 0.49
CA ASP A 103 -20.14 37.57 1.33
C ASP A 103 -19.02 36.54 1.57
N PHE A 104 -17.83 36.83 1.06
CA PHE A 104 -16.73 35.86 1.05
C PHE A 104 -16.12 35.66 2.45
N ILE A 105 -16.31 34.50 3.08
CA ILE A 105 -15.77 34.21 4.41
C ILE A 105 -14.26 33.92 4.32
N GLY A 106 -13.86 33.00 3.43
CA GLY A 106 -12.44 32.66 3.21
C GLY A 106 -12.24 31.46 2.28
N LYS A 107 -10.98 31.18 1.94
CA LYS A 107 -10.56 30.04 1.11
C LYS A 107 -9.47 29.19 1.76
N ALA A 108 -9.41 27.93 1.32
CA ALA A 108 -8.29 27.02 1.55
C ALA A 108 -7.84 26.41 0.21
N GLU A 109 -6.53 26.21 0.05
CA GLU A 109 -5.90 25.55 -1.10
C GLU A 109 -5.04 24.40 -0.58
N PHE A 110 -5.16 23.23 -1.22
CA PHE A 110 -4.49 21.98 -0.83
C PHE A 110 -4.42 21.05 -2.06
N THR A 111 -3.78 19.88 -1.94
CA THR A 111 -3.78 18.86 -3.01
C THR A 111 -4.61 17.65 -2.63
N LEU A 112 -5.13 16.93 -3.63
CA LEU A 112 -5.79 15.65 -3.38
C LEU A 112 -4.79 14.62 -2.84
N GLY A 113 -3.53 14.62 -3.30
CA GLY A 113 -2.47 13.76 -2.77
C GLY A 113 -2.27 13.92 -1.26
N GLN A 114 -2.16 15.16 -0.77
CA GLN A 114 -2.09 15.45 0.68
C GLN A 114 -3.28 14.89 1.46
N LEU A 115 -4.49 14.92 0.90
CA LEU A 115 -5.68 14.39 1.56
C LEU A 115 -5.71 12.85 1.51
N MET A 116 -5.29 12.24 0.40
CA MET A 116 -5.29 10.78 0.22
C MET A 116 -4.19 10.07 1.03
N GLY A 117 -3.04 10.74 1.25
CA GLY A 117 -1.97 10.30 2.13
C GLY A 117 -2.18 10.61 3.62
N ALA A 118 -3.14 11.48 3.97
CA ALA A 118 -3.41 11.83 5.37
C ALA A 118 -4.09 10.67 6.14
N PRO A 119 -3.79 10.49 7.45
CA PRO A 119 -4.47 9.51 8.29
C PRO A 119 -5.99 9.64 8.26
N GLY A 120 -6.69 8.52 8.00
CA GLY A 120 -8.15 8.50 7.85
C GLY A 120 -8.69 9.25 6.63
N GLN A 121 -7.81 9.65 5.70
CA GLN A 121 -8.12 10.41 4.48
C GLN A 121 -8.90 11.70 4.78
N SER A 122 -8.45 12.40 5.83
CA SER A 122 -9.07 13.61 6.33
C SER A 122 -8.03 14.70 6.62
N GLY A 123 -8.37 15.94 6.29
CA GLY A 123 -7.51 17.11 6.46
C GLY A 123 -8.27 18.30 7.05
N SER A 124 -7.59 19.08 7.89
CA SER A 124 -8.12 20.32 8.46
C SER A 124 -7.28 21.50 7.95
N PHE A 125 -7.89 22.34 7.12
CA PHE A 125 -7.24 23.43 6.42
C PHE A 125 -7.73 24.78 6.95
N VAL A 126 -6.80 25.73 7.14
CA VAL A 126 -7.12 27.07 7.63
C VAL A 126 -7.77 27.89 6.53
N LEU A 127 -8.93 28.51 6.83
CA LEU A 127 -9.58 29.44 5.91
C LEU A 127 -8.94 30.84 6.05
N THR A 128 -8.57 31.44 4.92
CA THR A 128 -7.95 32.77 4.83
C THR A 128 -8.61 33.64 3.75
N ARG A 129 -8.54 34.97 3.88
CA ARG A 129 -9.02 35.91 2.85
C ARG A 129 -7.92 36.38 1.87
N GLY A 130 -6.74 35.75 1.84
CA GLY A 130 -5.61 36.26 1.07
C GLY A 130 -4.29 35.54 1.34
N LYS A 131 -3.23 36.28 1.69
CA LYS A 131 -1.91 35.72 2.03
C LYS A 131 -2.01 34.78 3.25
N PRO A 132 -1.13 33.76 3.39
CA PRO A 132 -1.16 32.81 4.52
C PRO A 132 -1.04 33.44 5.92
N THR A 133 -0.52 34.66 6.02
CA THR A 133 -0.42 35.46 7.25
C THR A 133 -1.68 36.24 7.62
N ALA A 134 -2.76 36.14 6.81
CA ALA A 134 -4.03 36.78 7.10
C ALA A 134 -4.72 36.15 8.32
N LYS A 135 -5.52 36.93 9.06
CA LYS A 135 -6.30 36.44 10.20
C LYS A 135 -7.14 35.22 9.78
N HIS A 136 -7.09 34.16 10.58
CA HIS A 136 -7.89 32.95 10.40
C HIS A 136 -9.39 33.26 10.34
N GLN A 137 -10.12 32.59 9.46
CA GLN A 137 -11.57 32.79 9.22
C GLN A 137 -12.41 31.57 9.65
N GLY A 138 -11.80 30.64 10.39
CA GLY A 138 -12.32 29.30 10.67
C GLY A 138 -11.42 28.22 10.07
N SER A 139 -11.83 26.96 10.21
CA SER A 139 -11.16 25.80 9.62
C SER A 139 -12.12 25.01 8.75
N LEU A 140 -11.68 24.63 7.56
CA LEU A 140 -12.35 23.70 6.67
C LEU A 140 -11.86 22.28 6.97
N LEU A 141 -12.79 21.35 7.21
CA LEU A 141 -12.49 19.93 7.36
C LEU A 141 -12.97 19.21 6.10
N VAL A 142 -12.05 18.52 5.44
CA VAL A 142 -12.29 17.75 4.21
C VAL A 142 -12.02 16.29 4.51
N LYS A 143 -12.88 15.39 4.03
CA LYS A 143 -12.68 13.94 4.09
C LYS A 143 -12.93 13.32 2.73
N ALA A 144 -11.99 12.50 2.27
CA ALA A 144 -12.13 11.69 1.06
C ALA A 144 -12.53 10.26 1.42
N GLU A 145 -13.45 9.70 0.64
CA GLU A 145 -13.80 8.29 0.64
C GLU A 145 -13.68 7.72 -0.78
N GLU A 146 -13.38 6.43 -0.89
CA GLU A 146 -13.09 5.80 -2.17
C GLU A 146 -14.34 5.11 -2.72
N VAL A 147 -14.73 5.45 -3.95
CA VAL A 147 -15.97 4.96 -4.55
C VAL A 147 -15.75 3.53 -5.06
N LYS A 148 -16.39 2.54 -4.40
CA LYS A 148 -16.26 1.11 -4.74
C LYS A 148 -17.60 0.45 -4.99
N ALA A 149 -17.66 -0.34 -6.06
CA ALA A 149 -18.71 -1.36 -6.24
C ALA A 149 -18.47 -2.59 -5.35
N SER A 150 -17.21 -3.04 -5.23
CA SER A 150 -16.75 -4.05 -4.27
C SER A 150 -15.24 -3.98 -4.09
N SER A 151 -14.73 -4.50 -2.97
CA SER A 151 -13.29 -4.73 -2.73
C SER A 151 -12.98 -6.22 -2.51
N GLU A 152 -13.85 -7.12 -2.97
CA GLU A 152 -13.69 -8.55 -2.80
C GLU A 152 -13.16 -9.23 -4.07
N ALA A 153 -12.32 -10.24 -3.89
CA ALA A 153 -11.83 -11.14 -4.92
C ALA A 153 -11.94 -12.60 -4.46
N ALA A 154 -12.08 -13.50 -5.44
CA ALA A 154 -12.08 -14.94 -5.22
C ALA A 154 -10.76 -15.54 -5.70
N ARG A 155 -10.03 -16.20 -4.79
CA ARG A 155 -8.96 -17.14 -5.12
C ARG A 155 -9.57 -18.53 -5.24
N LEU A 156 -9.39 -19.16 -6.40
CA LEU A 156 -10.03 -20.42 -6.76
C LEU A 156 -8.97 -21.41 -7.28
N ARG A 157 -9.14 -22.69 -6.94
CA ARG A 157 -8.48 -23.81 -7.64
C ARG A 157 -9.50 -24.91 -7.86
N PHE A 158 -9.65 -25.32 -9.10
CA PHE A 158 -10.50 -26.44 -9.48
C PHE A 158 -9.67 -27.69 -9.79
N THR A 159 -10.27 -28.84 -9.53
CA THR A 159 -9.80 -30.15 -9.99
C THR A 159 -11.00 -30.88 -10.58
N ALA A 160 -10.82 -31.78 -11.54
CA ALA A 160 -11.88 -32.70 -11.93
C ALA A 160 -11.45 -34.16 -11.73
N THR A 161 -12.43 -35.06 -11.66
CA THR A 161 -12.21 -36.51 -11.58
C THR A 161 -13.19 -37.26 -12.47
N GLY A 162 -12.71 -38.34 -13.10
CA GLY A 162 -13.52 -39.21 -13.95
C GLY A 162 -14.16 -38.50 -15.15
N LEU A 163 -13.49 -37.51 -15.74
CA LEU A 163 -13.98 -36.83 -16.94
C LEU A 163 -14.30 -37.83 -18.07
N ALA A 164 -15.33 -37.53 -18.86
CA ALA A 164 -15.60 -38.28 -20.06
C ALA A 164 -14.48 -38.09 -21.09
N ASN A 165 -13.97 -39.19 -21.64
CA ASN A 165 -12.97 -39.15 -22.70
C ASN A 165 -13.62 -38.91 -24.07
N MET A 166 -13.13 -37.95 -24.84
CA MET A 166 -13.62 -37.64 -26.19
C MET A 166 -12.76 -38.28 -27.29
N ASP A 167 -11.43 -38.30 -27.13
CA ASP A 167 -10.45 -38.81 -28.11
C ASP A 167 -10.52 -40.33 -28.42
N GLY A 168 -11.24 -41.10 -27.60
CA GLY A 168 -11.49 -42.53 -27.84
C GLY A 168 -10.56 -43.49 -27.08
N ILE A 169 -10.00 -44.48 -27.78
CA ILE A 169 -9.43 -45.69 -27.15
C ILE A 169 -7.92 -45.58 -26.86
N PHE A 170 -7.21 -44.70 -27.58
CA PHE A 170 -5.73 -44.63 -27.55
C PHE A 170 -5.18 -43.29 -27.03
N SER A 171 -6.01 -42.28 -26.83
CA SER A 171 -5.69 -41.01 -26.16
C SER A 171 -6.70 -40.77 -25.04
N LYS A 172 -6.39 -39.81 -24.17
CA LYS A 172 -7.33 -39.22 -23.23
C LYS A 172 -7.47 -37.75 -23.57
N SER A 173 -8.66 -37.21 -23.33
CA SER A 173 -8.92 -35.78 -23.33
C SER A 173 -7.79 -34.93 -22.71
N ASP A 174 -7.60 -33.76 -23.31
CA ASP A 174 -6.69 -32.67 -22.96
C ASP A 174 -7.50 -31.51 -22.31
N PRO A 175 -8.02 -31.63 -21.06
CA PRO A 175 -9.09 -30.74 -20.60
C PRO A 175 -8.65 -29.35 -20.10
N PHE A 176 -9.50 -28.36 -20.37
CA PHE A 176 -9.48 -27.03 -19.76
C PHE A 176 -10.86 -26.60 -19.25
N LEU A 177 -10.89 -25.74 -18.23
CA LEU A 177 -12.11 -25.18 -17.64
C LEU A 177 -12.34 -23.75 -18.14
N VAL A 178 -13.55 -23.47 -18.60
CA VAL A 178 -14.09 -22.14 -18.90
C VAL A 178 -15.09 -21.75 -17.83
N ILE A 179 -14.98 -20.53 -17.32
CA ILE A 179 -15.92 -19.92 -16.38
C ILE A 179 -16.59 -18.74 -17.08
N SER A 180 -17.92 -18.73 -17.12
CA SER A 180 -18.72 -17.64 -17.68
C SER A 180 -19.76 -17.11 -16.70
N ARG A 181 -19.98 -15.80 -16.68
CA ARG A 181 -21.05 -15.15 -15.90
C ARG A 181 -22.26 -14.81 -16.76
N LEU A 182 -23.46 -14.88 -16.19
CA LEU A 182 -24.68 -14.38 -16.79
C LEU A 182 -24.67 -12.82 -16.84
N ARG A 183 -25.17 -12.25 -17.93
CA ARG A 183 -25.46 -10.80 -18.10
C ARG A 183 -26.94 -10.51 -17.88
N GLU A 184 -27.26 -9.23 -17.72
CA GLU A 184 -28.65 -8.72 -17.66
C GLU A 184 -29.44 -8.98 -18.96
N ASP A 185 -28.76 -9.10 -20.11
CA ASP A 185 -29.36 -9.47 -21.41
C ASP A 185 -29.63 -10.99 -21.57
N GLY A 186 -29.36 -11.79 -20.52
CA GLY A 186 -29.50 -13.25 -20.52
C GLY A 186 -28.36 -14.02 -21.20
N SER A 187 -27.40 -13.34 -21.84
CA SER A 187 -26.22 -13.98 -22.44
C SER A 187 -25.12 -14.30 -21.41
N TYR A 188 -24.22 -15.21 -21.76
CA TYR A 188 -23.05 -15.54 -20.93
C TYR A 188 -21.78 -14.88 -21.47
N THR A 189 -20.94 -14.37 -20.57
CA THR A 189 -19.59 -13.85 -20.89
C THR A 189 -18.53 -14.71 -20.23
N GLN A 190 -17.57 -15.21 -20.98
CA GLN A 190 -16.36 -15.83 -20.42
C GLN A 190 -15.60 -14.82 -19.56
N VAL A 191 -15.35 -15.19 -18.30
CA VAL A 191 -14.59 -14.37 -17.33
C VAL A 191 -13.23 -14.98 -17.02
N HIS A 192 -13.02 -16.28 -17.27
CA HIS A 192 -11.75 -16.99 -17.11
C HIS A 192 -11.68 -18.29 -17.94
N ARG A 193 -10.46 -18.70 -18.31
CA ARG A 193 -10.10 -20.00 -18.88
C ARG A 193 -8.82 -20.48 -18.18
N THR A 194 -8.76 -21.74 -17.75
CA THR A 194 -7.55 -22.35 -17.19
C THR A 194 -6.53 -22.69 -18.27
N GLU A 195 -5.34 -23.15 -17.87
CA GLU A 195 -4.49 -23.93 -18.77
C GLU A 195 -5.16 -25.25 -19.17
N THR A 196 -4.69 -25.79 -20.28
CA THR A 196 -4.98 -27.13 -20.80
C THR A 196 -4.02 -28.13 -20.15
N ILE A 197 -4.48 -29.36 -19.88
CA ILE A 197 -3.66 -30.42 -19.29
C ILE A 197 -3.76 -31.67 -20.16
N ASP A 198 -2.75 -31.90 -20.99
CA ASP A 198 -2.69 -33.01 -21.94
C ASP A 198 -2.93 -34.38 -21.26
N ASN A 199 -3.78 -35.19 -21.87
CA ASN A 199 -4.01 -36.61 -21.64
C ASN A 199 -4.44 -37.00 -20.21
N ASN A 200 -5.38 -36.25 -19.65
CA ASN A 200 -5.73 -36.32 -18.24
C ASN A 200 -7.23 -36.22 -17.92
N LEU A 201 -7.86 -37.34 -17.57
CA LEU A 201 -9.26 -37.38 -17.11
C LEU A 201 -9.47 -36.96 -15.63
N ASN A 202 -8.41 -36.59 -14.93
CA ASN A 202 -8.44 -36.13 -13.53
C ASN A 202 -7.57 -34.87 -13.34
N PRO A 203 -7.83 -33.78 -14.09
CA PRO A 203 -6.97 -32.59 -14.10
C PRO A 203 -6.98 -31.86 -12.75
N ASN A 204 -5.84 -31.24 -12.44
CA ASN A 204 -5.65 -30.34 -11.31
C ASN A 204 -5.04 -29.04 -11.83
N TRP A 205 -5.90 -28.13 -12.26
CA TRP A 205 -5.50 -26.85 -12.83
C TRP A 205 -4.85 -25.93 -11.79
N LYS A 206 -4.05 -24.99 -12.26
CA LYS A 206 -3.43 -23.96 -11.43
C LYS A 206 -4.51 -23.15 -10.71
N ARG A 207 -4.13 -22.66 -9.52
CA ARG A 207 -4.92 -21.65 -8.82
C ARG A 207 -4.95 -20.35 -9.63
N PHE A 208 -6.07 -19.65 -9.60
CA PHE A 208 -6.25 -18.33 -10.22
C PHE A 208 -7.03 -17.42 -9.27
N GLU A 209 -7.11 -16.14 -9.61
CA GLU A 209 -7.74 -15.09 -8.82
C GLU A 209 -8.56 -14.17 -9.72
N LEU A 210 -9.77 -13.78 -9.29
CA LEU A 210 -10.66 -12.87 -10.02
C LEU A 210 -11.34 -11.89 -9.07
N PRO A 211 -11.44 -10.59 -9.39
CA PRO A 211 -12.31 -9.66 -8.68
C PRO A 211 -13.77 -10.12 -8.75
N LEU A 212 -14.54 -9.97 -7.67
CA LEU A 212 -15.96 -10.39 -7.69
C LEU A 212 -16.80 -9.58 -8.68
N GLN A 213 -16.38 -8.36 -9.02
CA GLN A 213 -17.00 -7.56 -10.06
C GLN A 213 -16.87 -8.22 -11.46
N GLN A 214 -15.71 -8.83 -11.74
CA GLN A 214 -15.49 -9.59 -12.98
C GLN A 214 -16.18 -10.95 -12.93
N LEU A 215 -16.04 -11.69 -11.81
CA LEU A 215 -16.55 -13.06 -11.67
C LEU A 215 -18.08 -13.12 -11.66
N CYS A 216 -18.76 -12.32 -10.85
CA CYS A 216 -20.20 -12.40 -10.63
C CYS A 216 -20.89 -11.02 -10.51
N ASN A 217 -20.19 -9.94 -10.88
CA ASN A 217 -20.69 -8.55 -10.78
C ASN A 217 -21.21 -8.23 -9.37
N GLY A 218 -20.42 -8.59 -8.35
CA GLY A 218 -20.66 -8.36 -6.92
C GLY A 218 -21.71 -9.26 -6.27
N ASP A 219 -22.61 -9.88 -7.05
CA ASP A 219 -23.68 -10.73 -6.53
C ASP A 219 -23.23 -12.19 -6.43
N TYR A 220 -23.21 -12.73 -5.22
CA TYR A 220 -22.85 -14.11 -4.94
C TYR A 220 -23.84 -15.14 -5.48
N LYS A 221 -25.08 -14.72 -5.77
CA LYS A 221 -26.17 -15.55 -6.29
C LYS A 221 -26.32 -15.47 -7.80
N ARG A 222 -25.61 -14.57 -8.48
CA ARG A 222 -25.65 -14.46 -9.95
C ARG A 222 -25.16 -15.77 -10.58
N PRO A 223 -25.90 -16.37 -11.54
CA PRO A 223 -25.52 -17.63 -12.17
C PRO A 223 -24.17 -17.59 -12.89
N LEU A 224 -23.40 -18.65 -12.68
CA LEU A 224 -22.14 -18.97 -13.34
C LEU A 224 -22.31 -20.27 -14.13
N SER A 225 -21.79 -20.29 -15.36
CA SER A 225 -21.64 -21.51 -16.16
C SER A 225 -20.19 -21.96 -16.08
N LEU A 226 -19.96 -23.18 -15.58
CA LEU A 226 -18.67 -23.85 -15.55
C LEU A 226 -18.69 -24.94 -16.63
N GLN A 227 -17.79 -24.85 -17.60
CA GLN A 227 -17.75 -25.74 -18.76
C GLN A 227 -16.34 -26.32 -18.91
N VAL A 228 -16.23 -27.64 -18.94
CA VAL A 228 -14.97 -28.34 -19.21
C VAL A 228 -14.96 -28.78 -20.67
N PHE A 229 -13.93 -28.37 -21.39
CA PHE A 229 -13.71 -28.64 -22.81
C PHE A 229 -12.47 -29.50 -23.02
N ASP A 230 -12.44 -30.19 -24.15
CA ASP A 230 -11.30 -30.90 -24.72
C ASP A 230 -10.57 -30.00 -25.74
N GLU A 231 -9.25 -30.10 -25.88
CA GLU A 231 -8.47 -29.26 -26.81
C GLU A 231 -7.67 -30.06 -27.85
N ASP A 232 -8.33 -30.40 -28.96
CA ASP A 232 -7.67 -30.96 -30.13
C ASP A 232 -6.68 -29.98 -30.79
N ARG A 233 -5.45 -30.45 -31.05
CA ARG A 233 -4.43 -29.67 -31.76
C ARG A 233 -4.86 -29.34 -33.19
N GLY A 234 -5.28 -28.09 -33.41
CA GLY A 234 -5.77 -27.58 -34.71
C GLY A 234 -7.25 -27.81 -34.98
N GLY A 235 -8.00 -28.34 -34.00
CA GLY A 235 -9.44 -28.55 -34.07
C GLY A 235 -10.25 -27.43 -33.39
N LYS A 236 -11.56 -27.65 -33.28
CA LYS A 236 -12.47 -26.86 -32.45
C LYS A 236 -12.75 -27.65 -31.18
N SER A 237 -12.44 -27.07 -30.02
CA SER A 237 -12.61 -27.70 -28.70
C SER A 237 -14.00 -28.32 -28.49
N GLU A 238 -14.05 -29.60 -28.13
CA GLU A 238 -15.29 -30.32 -27.84
C GLU A 238 -15.72 -30.13 -26.38
N LEU A 239 -17.03 -30.02 -26.11
CA LEU A 239 -17.52 -29.94 -24.73
C LEU A 239 -17.47 -31.33 -24.08
N ILE A 240 -16.68 -31.49 -23.02
CA ILE A 240 -16.69 -32.68 -22.16
C ILE A 240 -17.95 -32.65 -21.28
N GLY A 241 -18.20 -31.54 -20.58
CA GLY A 241 -19.43 -31.36 -19.80
C GLY A 241 -19.50 -30.03 -19.06
N GLN A 242 -20.70 -29.68 -18.60
CA GLN A 242 -20.99 -28.38 -17.97
C GLN A 242 -21.85 -28.48 -16.71
N VAL A 243 -21.84 -27.44 -15.90
CA VAL A 243 -22.72 -27.24 -14.75
C VAL A 243 -23.04 -25.75 -14.57
N GLN A 244 -24.27 -25.43 -14.17
CA GLN A 244 -24.63 -24.10 -13.68
C GLN A 244 -24.59 -24.09 -12.15
N THR A 245 -24.07 -23.01 -11.57
CA THR A 245 -23.93 -22.84 -10.11
C THR A 245 -23.80 -21.35 -9.77
N THR A 246 -23.51 -21.01 -8.51
CA THR A 246 -23.29 -19.63 -8.04
C THR A 246 -22.02 -19.57 -7.18
N LEU A 247 -21.52 -18.37 -6.89
CA LEU A 247 -20.38 -18.21 -5.97
C LEU A 247 -20.74 -18.61 -4.53
N GLU A 248 -21.99 -18.37 -4.12
CA GLU A 248 -22.54 -18.83 -2.85
C GLU A 248 -22.47 -20.36 -2.72
N GLU A 249 -22.87 -21.08 -3.77
CA GLU A 249 -22.76 -22.55 -3.82
C GLU A 249 -21.32 -23.04 -3.85
N ILE A 250 -20.44 -22.45 -4.69
CA ILE A 250 -19.01 -22.80 -4.77
C ILE A 250 -18.34 -22.67 -3.39
N ARG A 251 -18.65 -21.60 -2.64
CA ARG A 251 -18.17 -21.40 -1.27
C ARG A 251 -18.79 -22.40 -0.29
N GLY A 252 -20.09 -22.64 -0.35
CA GLY A 252 -20.78 -23.60 0.52
C GLY A 252 -20.37 -25.06 0.27
N LYS A 253 -19.93 -25.37 -0.94
CA LYS A 253 -19.48 -26.70 -1.41
C LYS A 253 -17.95 -26.82 -1.51
N GLN A 254 -17.16 -26.04 -0.77
CA GLN A 254 -15.71 -26.17 -0.79
C GLN A 254 -15.27 -27.62 -0.48
N GLY A 255 -14.50 -28.23 -1.38
CA GLY A 255 -14.10 -29.65 -1.30
C GLY A 255 -15.19 -30.67 -1.67
N SER A 256 -16.39 -30.23 -2.07
CA SER A 256 -17.47 -31.07 -2.59
C SER A 256 -17.52 -31.04 -4.12
N SER A 257 -18.15 -32.06 -4.71
CA SER A 257 -18.22 -32.23 -6.17
C SER A 257 -19.47 -31.62 -6.79
N PHE A 258 -19.29 -31.00 -7.95
CA PHE A 258 -20.31 -30.64 -8.93
C PHE A 258 -20.35 -31.71 -10.02
N VAL A 259 -21.53 -32.21 -10.33
CA VAL A 259 -21.70 -33.20 -11.41
C VAL A 259 -21.70 -32.47 -12.75
N LEU A 260 -20.86 -32.89 -13.69
CA LEU A 260 -20.85 -32.35 -15.05
C LEU A 260 -21.87 -33.08 -15.92
N HIS A 261 -22.63 -32.31 -16.69
CA HIS A 261 -23.66 -32.80 -17.60
C HIS A 261 -23.33 -32.47 -19.06
N ASN A 262 -23.57 -33.42 -19.96
CA ASN A 262 -23.39 -33.25 -21.39
C ASN A 262 -24.56 -33.93 -22.13
N GLU A 263 -25.42 -33.12 -22.74
CA GLU A 263 -26.59 -33.61 -23.46
C GLU A 263 -26.25 -34.45 -24.69
N ALA A 264 -25.16 -34.13 -25.40
CA ALA A 264 -24.75 -34.89 -26.58
C ALA A 264 -24.27 -36.30 -26.19
N LEU A 265 -23.47 -36.40 -25.12
CA LEU A 265 -23.09 -37.69 -24.54
C LEU A 265 -24.29 -38.45 -23.95
N GLN A 266 -25.26 -37.75 -23.34
CA GLN A 266 -26.49 -38.37 -22.83
C GLN A 266 -27.35 -38.92 -23.97
N LYS A 267 -27.54 -38.16 -25.06
CA LYS A 267 -28.23 -38.61 -26.28
C LYS A 267 -27.51 -39.80 -26.92
N LYS A 268 -26.16 -39.80 -26.96
CA LYS A 268 -25.33 -40.89 -27.53
C LYS A 268 -25.27 -42.17 -26.68
N LYS A 269 -25.23 -42.06 -25.35
CA LYS A 269 -25.06 -43.19 -24.41
C LYS A 269 -26.37 -43.69 -23.77
N GLY A 270 -27.46 -42.92 -23.86
CA GLY A 270 -28.78 -43.28 -23.33
C GLY A 270 -28.73 -43.69 -21.85
N LYS A 271 -29.35 -44.82 -21.51
CA LYS A 271 -29.38 -45.37 -20.13
C LYS A 271 -27.98 -45.70 -19.53
N LYS A 272 -26.92 -45.75 -20.33
CA LYS A 272 -25.53 -45.94 -19.85
C LYS A 272 -24.85 -44.63 -19.46
N TYR A 273 -25.47 -43.48 -19.71
CA TYR A 273 -24.96 -42.18 -19.27
C TYR A 273 -25.24 -41.98 -17.77
N THR A 274 -24.19 -41.65 -17.02
CA THR A 274 -24.28 -41.28 -15.60
C THR A 274 -23.99 -39.79 -15.42
N ASN A 275 -22.78 -39.36 -15.81
CA ASN A 275 -22.33 -37.98 -15.87
C ASN A 275 -21.12 -37.85 -16.82
N ALA A 276 -20.61 -36.63 -16.98
CA ALA A 276 -19.41 -36.32 -17.75
C ALA A 276 -18.15 -36.14 -16.87
N GLY A 277 -18.20 -36.63 -15.63
CA GLY A 277 -17.19 -36.43 -14.58
C GLY A 277 -17.68 -35.51 -13.46
N LEU A 278 -16.80 -35.31 -12.48
CA LEU A 278 -17.03 -34.48 -11.30
C LEU A 278 -16.03 -33.31 -11.29
N LEU A 279 -16.53 -32.08 -11.20
CA LEU A 279 -15.72 -30.88 -11.00
C LEU A 279 -15.72 -30.52 -9.51
N VAL A 280 -14.56 -30.23 -8.93
CA VAL A 280 -14.40 -29.96 -7.49
C VAL A 280 -13.72 -28.61 -7.29
N ALA A 281 -14.34 -27.75 -6.48
CA ALA A 281 -13.71 -26.52 -6.00
C ALA A 281 -12.76 -26.85 -4.84
N ALA A 282 -11.52 -27.23 -5.19
CA ALA A 282 -10.51 -27.73 -4.27
C ALA A 282 -9.94 -26.64 -3.35
N GLU A 283 -9.82 -25.40 -3.85
CA GLU A 283 -9.59 -24.21 -3.03
C GLU A 283 -10.62 -23.14 -3.37
N VAL A 284 -11.25 -22.58 -2.33
CA VAL A 284 -12.09 -21.40 -2.42
C VAL A 284 -11.70 -20.50 -1.26
N GLU A 285 -11.25 -19.29 -1.58
CA GLU A 285 -10.91 -18.26 -0.60
C GLU A 285 -11.42 -16.92 -1.13
N ILE A 286 -12.51 -16.45 -0.54
CA ILE A 286 -12.96 -15.08 -0.74
C ILE A 286 -12.18 -14.20 0.22
N TYR A 287 -11.54 -13.16 -0.30
CA TYR A 287 -10.78 -12.22 0.50
C TYR A 287 -11.05 -10.80 0.04
N ARG A 288 -10.88 -9.85 0.96
CA ARG A 288 -10.88 -8.44 0.61
C ARG A 288 -9.54 -8.09 -0.04
N GLU A 289 -9.57 -7.75 -1.31
CA GLU A 289 -8.43 -7.21 -2.01
C GLU A 289 -8.30 -5.74 -1.65
N HIS A 290 -7.24 -5.42 -0.92
CA HIS A 290 -6.94 -4.05 -0.55
C HIS A 290 -6.34 -3.31 -1.73
N THR A 291 -6.96 -2.20 -2.10
CA THR A 291 -6.44 -1.25 -3.07
C THR A 291 -5.28 -0.45 -2.48
N PHE A 292 -4.50 0.22 -3.34
CA PHE A 292 -3.47 1.18 -2.92
C PHE A 292 -4.01 2.21 -1.91
N ILE A 293 -5.22 2.70 -2.15
CA ILE A 293 -5.92 3.67 -1.30
C ILE A 293 -6.33 3.08 0.05
N ASP A 294 -6.69 1.80 0.13
CA ASP A 294 -6.94 1.13 1.41
C ASP A 294 -5.68 1.06 2.27
N TYR A 295 -4.51 0.84 1.67
CA TYR A 295 -3.23 0.83 2.38
C TYR A 295 -2.86 2.24 2.91
N LEU A 296 -2.97 3.28 2.08
CA LEU A 296 -2.77 4.67 2.53
C LEU A 296 -3.74 5.02 3.68
N ARG A 297 -5.03 4.72 3.55
CA ARG A 297 -6.04 4.91 4.62
C ARG A 297 -5.70 4.13 5.89
N GLY A 298 -5.08 2.96 5.75
CA GLY A 298 -4.58 2.12 6.83
C GLY A 298 -3.37 2.67 7.58
N GLY A 299 -2.84 3.83 7.17
CA GLY A 299 -1.65 4.45 7.76
C GLY A 299 -0.35 3.91 7.20
N LEU A 300 -0.34 3.50 5.92
CA LEU A 300 0.89 3.21 5.21
C LEU A 300 1.64 4.52 4.90
N GLU A 301 2.90 4.59 5.31
CA GLU A 301 3.83 5.67 5.01
C GLU A 301 4.66 5.28 3.77
N MET A 302 4.76 6.15 2.76
CA MET A 302 5.64 5.95 1.61
C MET A 302 6.92 6.75 1.78
N ASN A 303 8.07 6.09 1.90
CA ASN A 303 9.36 6.75 2.13
C ASN A 303 10.22 6.80 0.86
N LEU A 304 10.72 7.99 0.54
CA LEU A 304 11.53 8.23 -0.65
C LEU A 304 13.03 8.22 -0.33
N ILE A 305 13.79 7.43 -1.08
CA ILE A 305 15.26 7.41 -1.11
C ILE A 305 15.69 7.90 -2.49
N ILE A 306 16.69 8.77 -2.57
CA ILE A 306 17.11 9.40 -3.84
C ILE A 306 18.60 9.08 -4.08
N GLY A 307 18.91 8.60 -5.28
CA GLY A 307 20.25 8.40 -5.79
C GLY A 307 20.50 9.23 -7.04
N ILE A 308 21.55 10.03 -7.02
CA ILE A 308 21.95 10.89 -8.14
C ILE A 308 23.32 10.41 -8.65
N ASP A 309 23.41 10.24 -9.96
CA ASP A 309 24.66 9.88 -10.63
C ASP A 309 25.66 11.05 -10.61
N TYR A 310 26.91 10.75 -10.29
CA TYR A 310 28.07 11.65 -10.32
C TYR A 310 29.20 11.08 -11.19
N THR A 311 28.88 10.29 -12.21
CA THR A 311 29.88 9.77 -13.15
C THR A 311 30.29 10.81 -14.20
N ALA A 312 31.50 10.64 -14.72
CA ALA A 312 32.20 11.55 -15.62
C ALA A 312 31.61 11.58 -17.04
N SER A 313 30.74 10.62 -17.41
CA SER A 313 29.94 10.66 -18.64
C SER A 313 29.07 11.93 -18.71
N ASN A 314 28.62 12.44 -17.56
CA ASN A 314 27.85 13.68 -17.46
C ASN A 314 28.64 14.92 -17.91
N GLY A 315 29.97 14.85 -17.98
CA GLY A 315 30.87 15.97 -18.27
C GLY A 315 31.03 16.95 -17.09
N PRO A 316 32.11 17.75 -17.05
CA PRO A 316 32.38 18.68 -15.94
C PRO A 316 31.25 19.70 -15.71
N PRO A 317 30.76 19.95 -14.48
CA PRO A 317 29.60 20.83 -14.24
C PRO A 317 29.78 22.30 -14.66
N ASN A 318 30.99 22.72 -15.02
CA ASN A 318 31.31 24.03 -15.57
C ASN A 318 31.38 24.08 -17.10
N ASP A 319 31.24 22.95 -17.80
CA ASP A 319 31.08 22.89 -19.26
C ASP A 319 29.60 23.07 -19.62
N PRO A 320 29.21 24.04 -20.47
CA PRO A 320 27.82 24.22 -20.92
C PRO A 320 27.18 23.01 -21.61
N ARG A 321 27.97 21.99 -21.99
CA ARG A 321 27.50 20.73 -22.57
C ARG A 321 27.26 19.63 -21.53
N SER A 322 27.64 19.85 -20.27
CA SER A 322 27.44 18.89 -19.18
C SER A 322 25.96 18.72 -18.85
N LEU A 323 25.54 17.49 -18.54
CA LEU A 323 24.19 17.20 -18.04
C LEU A 323 23.97 17.76 -16.63
N HIS A 324 25.05 18.06 -15.90
CA HIS A 324 25.03 18.75 -14.61
C HIS A 324 25.18 20.28 -14.73
N PHE A 325 25.35 20.84 -15.92
CA PHE A 325 25.56 22.29 -16.09
C PHE A 325 24.41 23.10 -15.45
N LEU A 326 24.77 24.09 -14.64
CA LEU A 326 23.81 24.97 -13.97
C LEU A 326 23.57 26.22 -14.83
N ASP A 327 22.63 26.13 -15.77
CA ASP A 327 22.29 27.23 -16.66
C ASP A 327 21.41 28.29 -15.94
N PRO A 328 21.82 29.57 -15.89
CA PRO A 328 20.98 30.65 -15.35
C PRO A 328 19.63 30.82 -16.06
N ARG A 329 19.47 30.28 -17.28
CA ARG A 329 18.26 30.39 -18.11
C ARG A 329 17.21 29.31 -17.80
N GLY A 330 17.58 28.21 -17.15
CA GLY A 330 16.63 27.12 -16.88
C GLY A 330 17.26 25.85 -16.28
N PRO A 331 16.44 24.94 -15.73
CA PRO A 331 16.93 23.73 -15.08
C PRO A 331 17.53 22.74 -16.08
N ASN A 332 18.61 22.06 -15.69
CA ASN A 332 19.10 20.88 -16.41
C ASN A 332 18.19 19.64 -16.17
N GLN A 333 18.48 18.55 -16.89
CA GLN A 333 17.61 17.36 -16.87
C GLN A 333 17.49 16.73 -15.47
N TYR A 334 18.58 16.72 -14.68
CA TYR A 334 18.55 16.27 -13.28
C TYR A 334 17.65 17.16 -12.42
N GLN A 335 17.81 18.49 -12.49
CA GLN A 335 16.99 19.44 -11.73
C GLN A 335 15.50 19.26 -12.06
N HIS A 336 15.17 19.10 -13.34
CA HIS A 336 13.80 18.89 -13.81
C HIS A 336 13.23 17.52 -13.36
N ALA A 337 14.03 16.45 -13.46
CA ALA A 337 13.64 15.12 -13.00
C ALA A 337 13.36 15.11 -11.49
N ILE A 338 14.25 15.71 -10.68
CA ILE A 338 14.05 15.90 -9.22
C ILE A 338 12.76 16.70 -8.98
N SER A 339 12.60 17.86 -9.60
CA SER A 339 11.44 18.74 -9.34
C SER A 339 10.11 18.11 -9.75
N SER A 340 10.06 17.34 -10.83
CA SER A 340 8.82 16.74 -11.36
C SER A 340 8.34 15.55 -10.53
N THR A 341 9.25 14.82 -9.87
CA THR A 341 8.95 13.49 -9.29
C THR A 341 8.95 13.52 -7.77
N VAL A 342 9.97 14.12 -7.16
CA VAL A 342 10.08 14.30 -5.70
C VAL A 342 8.95 15.19 -5.18
N SER A 343 8.46 16.13 -6.00
CA SER A 343 7.36 17.02 -5.61
C SER A 343 6.00 16.31 -5.46
N ILE A 344 5.81 15.16 -6.11
CA ILE A 344 4.64 14.29 -5.99
C ILE A 344 4.85 13.30 -4.84
N LEU A 345 5.98 12.59 -4.83
CA LEU A 345 6.25 11.55 -3.83
C LEU A 345 6.32 12.10 -2.40
N GLN A 346 6.77 13.35 -2.20
CA GLN A 346 6.74 14.04 -0.89
C GLN A 346 5.33 14.25 -0.32
N GLU A 347 4.24 14.01 -1.08
CA GLU A 347 2.88 14.11 -0.55
C GLU A 347 2.44 12.86 0.21
N TYR A 348 3.11 11.73 -0.03
CA TYR A 348 2.85 10.42 0.58
C TYR A 348 3.89 10.03 1.63
N ASP A 349 4.97 10.81 1.75
CA ASP A 349 5.92 10.75 2.86
C ASP A 349 5.43 11.61 4.04
N ALA A 350 5.40 11.00 5.22
CA ALA A 350 4.82 11.58 6.43
C ALA A 350 5.71 12.62 7.13
N ASP A 351 7.05 12.50 7.01
CA ASP A 351 8.01 13.43 7.63
C ASP A 351 8.76 14.28 6.59
N LYS A 352 8.73 13.86 5.32
CA LYS A 352 9.34 14.53 4.16
C LYS A 352 10.86 14.71 4.32
N GLN A 353 11.49 13.80 5.06
CA GLN A 353 12.93 13.71 5.25
C GLN A 353 13.49 12.60 4.36
N PHE A 354 14.17 12.99 3.28
CA PHE A 354 14.59 12.04 2.24
C PHE A 354 16.08 11.73 2.36
N PRO A 355 16.49 10.46 2.55
CA PRO A 355 17.88 10.05 2.38
C PRO A 355 18.33 10.30 0.93
N VAL A 356 19.28 11.23 0.74
CA VAL A 356 19.84 11.55 -0.59
C VAL A 356 21.28 11.07 -0.69
N TYR A 357 21.57 10.30 -1.74
CA TYR A 357 22.87 9.71 -2.03
C TYR A 357 23.39 10.15 -3.40
N GLY A 358 24.71 10.26 -3.52
CA GLY A 358 25.42 10.27 -4.79
C GLY A 358 26.07 8.90 -5.06
N PHE A 359 26.36 8.60 -6.32
CA PHE A 359 27.13 7.41 -6.71
C PHE A 359 28.02 7.65 -7.92
N GLY A 360 29.16 6.93 -8.00
CA GLY A 360 30.09 7.00 -9.14
C GLY A 360 30.99 8.22 -9.15
N GLY A 361 30.99 9.01 -8.07
CA GLY A 361 31.84 10.17 -7.87
C GLY A 361 32.83 9.96 -6.71
N ILE A 362 33.65 10.96 -6.46
CA ILE A 362 34.60 11.01 -5.35
C ILE A 362 34.22 12.20 -4.46
N PRO A 363 33.55 11.97 -3.32
CA PRO A 363 33.12 13.04 -2.41
C PRO A 363 34.32 13.62 -1.62
N PRO A 364 34.17 14.81 -1.00
CA PRO A 364 35.22 15.41 -0.18
C PRO A 364 35.74 14.47 0.91
N GLY A 365 37.07 14.31 0.98
CA GLY A 365 37.74 13.43 1.93
C GLY A 365 37.87 11.96 1.50
N ALA A 366 37.21 11.53 0.41
CA ALA A 366 37.45 10.21 -0.17
C ALA A 366 38.71 10.19 -1.05
N HIS A 367 39.44 9.08 -1.01
CA HIS A 367 40.63 8.85 -1.85
C HIS A 367 40.32 8.15 -3.18
N ASP A 368 39.18 7.45 -3.25
CA ASP A 368 38.75 6.63 -4.38
C ASP A 368 37.24 6.80 -4.62
N VAL A 369 36.71 6.16 -5.67
CA VAL A 369 35.30 6.21 -6.08
C VAL A 369 34.38 5.64 -5.03
N ASP A 370 33.34 6.39 -4.69
CA ASP A 370 32.23 5.91 -3.88
C ASP A 370 30.96 5.77 -4.74
N HIS A 371 30.37 4.58 -4.69
CA HIS A 371 29.16 4.21 -5.42
C HIS A 371 27.89 4.29 -4.56
N CYS A 372 27.96 4.80 -3.32
CA CYS A 372 26.81 5.11 -2.48
C CYS A 372 27.20 6.01 -1.28
N PHE A 373 27.46 7.30 -1.50
CA PHE A 373 27.80 8.26 -0.44
C PHE A 373 26.62 9.18 -0.09
N PRO A 374 26.44 9.60 1.17
CA PRO A 374 25.41 10.56 1.55
C PRO A 374 25.71 11.92 0.91
N LEU A 375 24.77 12.49 0.15
CA LEU A 375 25.02 13.69 -0.65
C LEU A 375 25.20 14.93 0.24
N ASN A 376 24.65 14.93 1.46
CA ASN A 376 24.85 15.96 2.49
C ASN A 376 26.15 15.75 3.30
N LEU A 377 26.98 14.78 2.92
CA LEU A 377 28.24 14.39 3.57
C LEU A 377 28.10 13.94 5.05
N ASN A 378 26.88 13.65 5.51
CA ASN A 378 26.61 13.19 6.87
C ASN A 378 26.14 11.72 6.88
N PRO A 379 27.04 10.73 7.09
CA PRO A 379 26.66 9.32 7.10
C PRO A 379 25.79 8.93 8.30
N SER A 380 25.75 9.75 9.36
CA SER A 380 24.89 9.52 10.53
C SER A 380 23.45 10.02 10.32
N ASN A 381 23.25 10.98 9.40
CA ASN A 381 21.93 11.42 8.96
C ASN A 381 21.98 11.89 7.50
N PRO A 382 21.65 11.02 6.52
CA PRO A 382 21.63 11.37 5.09
C PRO A 382 20.37 12.15 4.66
N GLU A 383 19.47 12.48 5.59
CA GLU A 383 18.15 13.01 5.27
C GLU A 383 18.16 14.50 4.91
N VAL A 384 17.21 14.87 4.05
CA VAL A 384 17.04 16.22 3.50
C VAL A 384 15.54 16.58 3.46
N ALA A 385 15.20 17.76 3.97
CA ALA A 385 13.81 18.21 4.10
C ALA A 385 13.22 18.69 2.75
N GLY A 386 12.26 17.94 2.21
CA GLY A 386 11.41 18.35 1.10
C GLY A 386 12.10 18.42 -0.28
N SER A 387 11.28 18.40 -1.34
CA SER A 387 11.75 18.52 -2.74
C SER A 387 12.68 19.72 -3.00
N HIS A 388 12.43 20.86 -2.36
CA HIS A 388 13.27 22.04 -2.48
C HIS A 388 14.65 21.85 -1.82
N GLY A 389 14.73 21.18 -0.66
CA GLY A 389 15.99 20.88 0.00
C GLY A 389 16.86 19.92 -0.83
N VAL A 390 16.24 18.90 -1.46
CA VAL A 390 16.93 17.99 -2.39
C VAL A 390 17.54 18.76 -3.57
N LEU A 391 16.78 19.68 -4.17
CA LEU A 391 17.25 20.49 -5.30
C LEU A 391 18.38 21.45 -4.90
N GLN A 392 18.29 22.08 -3.72
CA GLN A 392 19.38 22.91 -3.16
C GLN A 392 20.65 22.10 -2.90
N LEU A 393 20.51 20.90 -2.32
CA LEU A 393 21.64 20.02 -2.03
C LEU A 393 22.32 19.54 -3.31
N TYR A 394 21.56 19.08 -4.31
CA TYR A 394 22.09 18.75 -5.64
C TYR A 394 22.90 19.92 -6.21
N THR A 395 22.30 21.12 -6.24
CA THR A 395 22.94 22.32 -6.83
C THR A 395 24.25 22.68 -6.13
N SER A 396 24.33 22.57 -4.79
CA SER A 396 25.54 22.89 -4.03
C SER A 396 26.62 21.80 -4.06
N SER A 397 26.22 20.54 -4.25
CA SER A 397 27.14 19.38 -4.22
C SER A 397 27.98 19.21 -5.51
N LEU A 398 27.49 19.72 -6.64
CA LEU A 398 28.25 19.84 -7.89
C LEU A 398 29.57 20.64 -7.76
N GLY A 399 29.69 21.53 -6.78
CA GLY A 399 30.90 22.32 -6.56
C GLY A 399 32.03 21.60 -5.83
N HIS A 400 31.80 20.41 -5.27
CA HIS A 400 32.77 19.72 -4.41
C HIS A 400 32.85 18.20 -4.57
N ILE A 401 31.96 17.57 -5.34
CA ILE A 401 32.10 16.16 -5.75
C ILE A 401 32.88 16.11 -7.06
N ARG A 402 33.96 15.32 -7.10
CA ARG A 402 34.70 15.05 -8.34
C ARG A 402 34.02 13.91 -9.10
N LEU A 403 33.57 14.17 -10.32
CA LEU A 403 32.93 13.14 -11.16
C LEU A 403 33.92 12.01 -11.52
N HIS A 404 33.47 10.75 -11.49
CA HIS A 404 34.33 9.60 -11.83
C HIS A 404 33.56 8.46 -12.50
N GLY A 405 33.68 7.21 -12.04
CA GLY A 405 33.07 6.04 -12.64
C GLY A 405 33.78 4.77 -12.18
N PRO A 406 33.22 3.58 -12.46
CA PRO A 406 32.09 3.30 -13.37
C PRO A 406 30.68 3.58 -12.79
N THR A 407 29.65 3.44 -13.63
CA THR A 407 28.23 3.56 -13.24
C THR A 407 27.72 2.24 -12.65
N PHE A 408 27.65 2.15 -11.31
CA PHE A 408 27.24 0.95 -10.57
C PHE A 408 26.00 1.21 -9.70
N PHE A 409 24.97 0.37 -9.83
CA PHE A 409 23.70 0.52 -9.09
C PHE A 409 23.57 -0.41 -7.89
N ALA A 410 24.25 -1.56 -7.88
CA ALA A 410 24.11 -2.54 -6.81
C ALA A 410 24.45 -1.97 -5.41
N PRO A 411 25.47 -1.08 -5.23
CA PRO A 411 25.76 -0.51 -3.91
C PRO A 411 24.61 0.34 -3.34
N LEU A 412 23.98 1.15 -4.19
CA LEU A 412 22.83 2.00 -3.85
C LEU A 412 21.57 1.17 -3.56
N ILE A 413 21.25 0.19 -4.40
CA ILE A 413 20.11 -0.74 -4.17
C ILE A 413 20.29 -1.47 -2.83
N ASN A 414 21.50 -1.95 -2.54
CA ASN A 414 21.82 -2.59 -1.26
C ASN A 414 21.73 -1.62 -0.07
N GLN A 415 22.01 -0.32 -0.24
CA GLN A 415 21.77 0.69 0.79
C GLN A 415 20.27 0.89 1.04
N SER A 416 19.45 0.97 -0.01
CA SER A 416 17.99 1.04 0.14
C SER A 416 17.40 -0.19 0.83
N LEU A 417 17.94 -1.38 0.57
CA LEU A 417 17.58 -2.60 1.32
C LEU A 417 17.93 -2.51 2.81
N ARG A 418 19.10 -1.95 3.16
CA ARG A 418 19.48 -1.72 4.57
C ARG A 418 18.55 -0.71 5.24
N ILE A 419 18.24 0.40 4.57
CA ILE A 419 17.31 1.43 5.07
C ILE A 419 15.91 0.82 5.32
N ALA A 420 15.36 0.12 4.33
CA ALA A 420 14.05 -0.53 4.45
C ALA A 420 14.01 -1.57 5.57
N GLY A 421 15.09 -2.35 5.75
CA GLY A 421 15.22 -3.34 6.82
C GLY A 421 15.41 -2.74 8.23
N GLN A 422 16.01 -1.54 8.34
CA GLN A 422 16.23 -0.85 9.62
C GLN A 422 15.00 -0.04 10.07
N LEU A 423 14.35 0.65 9.14
CA LEU A 423 13.19 1.52 9.43
C LEU A 423 11.86 0.76 9.49
N GLY A 424 11.84 -0.53 9.15
CA GLY A 424 10.67 -1.41 9.25
C GLY A 424 10.25 -1.73 10.69
N ASP A 425 9.69 -0.76 11.42
CA ASP A 425 8.94 -1.03 12.65
C ASP A 425 7.73 -1.92 12.33
N PRO A 426 7.60 -3.13 12.90
CA PRO A 426 6.48 -4.03 12.61
C PRO A 426 5.07 -3.46 12.91
N ARG A 427 4.99 -2.31 13.59
CA ARG A 427 3.75 -1.58 13.91
C ARG A 427 3.41 -0.50 12.90
N LYS A 428 4.34 -0.08 12.04
CA LYS A 428 4.14 0.89 10.96
C LYS A 428 4.27 0.20 9.62
N GLN A 429 3.29 0.35 8.73
CA GLN A 429 3.43 -0.10 7.36
C GLN A 429 4.25 0.96 6.62
N LYS A 430 5.52 0.67 6.32
CA LYS A 430 6.36 1.52 5.47
C LYS A 430 6.59 0.85 4.12
N TYR A 431 6.52 1.64 3.05
CA TYR A 431 6.89 1.21 1.71
C TYR A 431 7.88 2.21 1.12
N PHE A 432 8.97 1.72 0.53
CA PHE A 432 10.08 2.54 0.06
C PHE A 432 10.05 2.68 -1.45
N VAL A 433 10.40 3.87 -1.94
CA VAL A 433 10.65 4.15 -3.35
C VAL A 433 12.09 4.64 -3.45
N LEU A 434 12.94 3.92 -4.20
CA LEU A 434 14.26 4.39 -4.58
C LEU A 434 14.16 5.06 -5.96
N LEU A 435 14.36 6.37 -6.02
CA LEU A 435 14.53 7.12 -7.26
C LEU A 435 16.01 7.18 -7.63
N ILE A 436 16.39 6.68 -8.80
CA ILE A 436 17.72 6.77 -9.39
C ILE A 436 17.64 7.69 -10.61
N ILE A 437 18.55 8.65 -10.73
CA ILE A 437 18.69 9.50 -11.93
C ILE A 437 20.11 9.32 -12.46
N THR A 438 20.27 8.94 -13.73
CA THR A 438 21.55 8.55 -14.36
C THR A 438 21.62 8.98 -15.82
N ASP A 439 22.83 9.16 -16.35
CA ASP A 439 23.06 9.37 -17.78
C ASP A 439 23.62 8.17 -18.54
N GLY A 440 24.06 7.11 -17.84
CA GLY A 440 24.94 6.08 -18.40
C GLY A 440 24.46 4.65 -18.15
N ALA A 441 24.79 3.76 -19.08
CA ALA A 441 24.45 2.34 -19.00
C ALA A 441 25.04 1.64 -17.76
N ILE A 442 24.34 0.65 -17.23
CA ILE A 442 24.68 -0.03 -15.97
C ILE A 442 25.90 -0.94 -16.17
N MET A 443 27.03 -0.62 -15.52
CA MET A 443 28.28 -1.36 -15.67
C MET A 443 28.42 -2.55 -14.71
N ASP A 444 27.54 -2.70 -13.71
CA ASP A 444 27.48 -3.85 -12.80
C ASP A 444 26.23 -4.73 -13.00
N MET A 445 25.74 -4.81 -14.24
CA MET A 445 24.48 -5.46 -14.66
C MET A 445 24.07 -6.70 -13.84
N GLN A 446 24.94 -7.72 -13.72
CA GLN A 446 24.60 -8.95 -12.97
C GLN A 446 24.49 -8.73 -11.46
N LYS A 447 25.33 -7.89 -10.85
CA LYS A 447 25.22 -7.56 -9.41
C LYS A 447 23.94 -6.76 -9.14
N THR A 448 23.58 -5.89 -10.07
CA THR A 448 22.32 -5.13 -10.04
C THR A 448 21.13 -6.08 -10.15
N ILE A 449 21.12 -7.02 -11.11
CA ILE A 449 20.09 -8.08 -11.20
C ILE A 449 20.01 -8.91 -9.92
N ASP A 450 21.13 -9.32 -9.34
CA ASP A 450 21.16 -10.12 -8.11
C ASP A 450 20.52 -9.37 -6.93
N ALA A 451 20.84 -8.09 -6.76
CA ALA A 451 20.25 -7.21 -5.75
C ALA A 451 18.75 -6.94 -5.99
N LEU A 452 18.32 -6.75 -7.25
CA LEU A 452 16.91 -6.57 -7.63
C LEU A 452 16.08 -7.84 -7.36
N VAL A 453 16.63 -9.01 -7.70
CA VAL A 453 15.98 -10.30 -7.42
C VAL A 453 15.86 -10.48 -5.91
N GLU A 454 16.89 -10.21 -5.11
CA GLU A 454 16.76 -10.25 -3.64
C GLU A 454 15.67 -9.28 -3.14
N ALA A 455 15.74 -8.01 -3.54
CA ALA A 455 14.80 -6.96 -3.17
C ALA A 455 13.34 -7.36 -3.41
N SER A 456 13.05 -7.93 -4.59
CA SER A 456 11.70 -8.34 -4.98
C SER A 456 11.05 -9.34 -4.01
N HIS A 457 11.85 -10.20 -3.37
CA HIS A 457 11.36 -11.25 -2.47
C HIS A 457 11.21 -10.80 -1.01
N VAL A 458 12.01 -9.84 -0.53
CA VAL A 458 12.16 -9.57 0.92
C VAL A 458 11.83 -8.15 1.36
N SER A 459 11.83 -7.17 0.44
CA SER A 459 11.77 -5.75 0.80
C SER A 459 10.48 -5.07 0.33
N PRO A 460 9.86 -4.19 1.14
CA PRO A 460 8.79 -3.29 0.72
C PRO A 460 9.37 -2.15 -0.13
N LEU A 461 9.91 -2.46 -1.31
CA LEU A 461 10.67 -1.52 -2.14
C LEU A 461 10.17 -1.52 -3.60
N SER A 462 9.99 -0.33 -4.16
CA SER A 462 9.98 -0.06 -5.60
C SER A 462 11.22 0.75 -5.97
N ILE A 463 11.68 0.61 -7.21
CA ILE A 463 12.86 1.28 -7.77
C ILE A 463 12.42 1.94 -9.08
N VAL A 464 12.82 3.20 -9.24
CA VAL A 464 12.42 4.06 -10.34
C VAL A 464 13.69 4.66 -10.92
N ILE A 465 13.95 4.46 -12.20
CA ILE A 465 15.19 4.85 -12.88
C ILE A 465 14.84 5.86 -13.98
N ILE A 466 15.37 7.07 -13.88
CA ILE A 466 15.22 8.11 -14.92
C ILE A 466 16.55 8.22 -15.68
N GLY A 467 16.52 7.90 -16.97
CA GLY A 467 17.66 8.05 -17.88
C GLY A 467 17.69 9.44 -18.51
N VAL A 468 18.71 10.25 -18.21
CA VAL A 468 18.91 11.60 -18.75
C VAL A 468 20.04 11.61 -19.80
N GLY A 469 20.04 12.59 -20.71
CA GLY A 469 21.05 12.67 -21.76
C GLY A 469 20.90 11.60 -22.86
N PRO A 470 21.84 11.53 -23.82
CA PRO A 470 21.64 10.86 -25.11
C PRO A 470 22.10 9.39 -25.17
N ALA A 471 22.38 8.75 -24.05
CA ALA A 471 22.95 7.39 -24.02
C ALA A 471 21.99 6.30 -24.52
N ASP A 472 22.55 5.11 -24.81
CA ASP A 472 21.74 3.91 -25.00
C ASP A 472 21.28 3.36 -23.64
N PHE A 473 19.96 3.26 -23.48
CA PHE A 473 19.31 2.76 -22.27
C PHE A 473 18.80 1.32 -22.40
N SER A 474 19.25 0.57 -23.43
CA SER A 474 18.90 -0.83 -23.64
C SER A 474 19.07 -1.71 -22.38
N SER A 475 20.12 -1.47 -21.58
CA SER A 475 20.33 -2.17 -20.30
C SER A 475 19.29 -1.85 -19.22
N MET A 476 18.68 -0.66 -19.23
CA MET A 476 17.63 -0.29 -18.27
C MET A 476 16.27 -0.82 -18.72
N VAL A 477 15.98 -0.82 -20.01
CA VAL A 477 14.78 -1.48 -20.57
C VAL A 477 14.80 -2.98 -20.26
N ALA A 478 15.98 -3.61 -20.23
CA ALA A 478 16.13 -5.00 -19.80
C ALA A 478 15.88 -5.24 -18.29
N LEU A 479 15.84 -4.18 -17.46
CA LEU A 479 15.45 -4.26 -16.04
C LEU A 479 13.96 -4.02 -15.78
N ASP A 480 13.28 -3.35 -16.71
CA ASP A 480 11.93 -2.77 -16.62
C ASP A 480 10.79 -3.80 -16.53
N GLY A 481 11.10 -5.07 -16.23
CA GLY A 481 10.17 -6.14 -15.88
C GLY A 481 9.23 -6.67 -16.99
N ASP A 482 8.79 -5.81 -17.90
CA ASP A 482 7.99 -6.10 -19.11
C ASP A 482 8.63 -7.18 -20.01
N GLY A 483 9.96 -7.22 -20.06
CA GLY A 483 10.73 -8.25 -20.78
C GLY A 483 10.70 -9.64 -20.13
N GLY A 484 10.06 -9.78 -18.97
CA GLY A 484 9.96 -11.01 -18.20
C GLY A 484 10.81 -11.03 -16.93
N LYS A 485 10.82 -12.17 -16.24
CA LYS A 485 11.43 -12.27 -14.90
C LYS A 485 12.95 -12.22 -14.93
N LEU A 486 13.52 -11.20 -14.28
CA LEU A 486 14.94 -11.13 -13.94
C LEU A 486 15.42 -12.40 -13.23
N ARG A 487 16.64 -12.84 -13.56
CA ARG A 487 17.27 -14.06 -13.03
C ARG A 487 18.64 -13.76 -12.44
N ALA A 488 18.79 -14.01 -11.15
CA ALA A 488 20.05 -13.87 -10.43
C ALA A 488 21.06 -14.95 -10.82
N SER A 489 22.33 -14.70 -10.53
CA SER A 489 23.47 -15.59 -10.75
C SER A 489 23.30 -16.98 -10.12
N ASN A 490 22.58 -17.06 -9.00
CA ASN A 490 22.21 -18.31 -8.31
C ASN A 490 20.99 -19.04 -8.92
N GLY A 491 20.48 -18.58 -10.07
CA GLY A 491 19.34 -19.15 -10.79
C GLY A 491 17.96 -18.72 -10.29
N ARG A 492 17.86 -18.04 -9.14
CA ARG A 492 16.60 -17.51 -8.58
C ARG A 492 16.00 -16.45 -9.49
N VAL A 493 14.68 -16.46 -9.66
CA VAL A 493 13.94 -15.45 -10.44
C VAL A 493 13.25 -14.43 -9.53
N SER A 494 12.97 -13.23 -10.05
CA SER A 494 12.21 -12.20 -9.34
C SER A 494 10.83 -12.70 -8.87
N ALA A 495 10.44 -12.32 -7.65
CA ALA A 495 9.16 -12.70 -7.07
C ALA A 495 8.00 -11.95 -7.75
N ARG A 496 8.20 -10.65 -7.90
CA ARG A 496 7.30 -9.60 -8.36
C ARG A 496 8.11 -8.59 -9.17
N ASP A 497 7.43 -7.70 -9.84
CA ASP A 497 8.08 -6.54 -10.44
C ASP A 497 8.37 -5.46 -9.39
N ILE A 498 9.47 -4.75 -9.57
CA ILE A 498 9.93 -3.67 -8.69
C ILE A 498 10.61 -2.51 -9.43
N VAL A 499 10.83 -2.58 -10.74
CA VAL A 499 11.61 -1.56 -11.48
C VAL A 499 10.72 -0.87 -12.49
N GLN A 500 10.70 0.46 -12.48
CA GLN A 500 10.24 1.27 -13.59
C GLN A 500 11.43 2.04 -14.18
N PHE A 501 11.64 1.98 -15.49
CA PHE A 501 12.57 2.82 -16.23
C PHE A 501 11.83 3.84 -17.09
N VAL A 502 12.29 5.10 -17.07
CA VAL A 502 11.76 6.18 -17.91
C VAL A 502 12.89 7.00 -18.54
N PRO A 503 13.04 7.00 -19.88
CA PRO A 503 14.00 7.85 -20.56
C PRO A 503 13.46 9.30 -20.66
N TYR A 504 14.12 10.23 -19.99
CA TYR A 504 13.76 11.65 -19.87
C TYR A 504 13.44 12.30 -21.23
N ASN A 505 14.25 12.01 -22.25
CA ASN A 505 14.15 12.67 -23.56
C ASN A 505 12.81 12.44 -24.28
N ARG A 506 12.03 11.40 -23.91
CA ARG A 506 10.66 11.20 -24.45
C ARG A 506 9.65 12.21 -23.90
N PHE A 507 9.99 12.90 -22.82
CA PHE A 507 9.12 13.80 -22.05
C PHE A 507 9.74 15.19 -21.84
N ALA A 508 10.79 15.54 -22.59
CA ALA A 508 11.39 16.87 -22.53
C ALA A 508 10.35 17.95 -22.86
N GLY A 509 10.19 18.94 -21.96
CA GLY A 509 9.15 19.97 -22.06
C GLY A 509 7.77 19.56 -21.50
N TYR A 510 7.59 18.32 -21.03
CA TYR A 510 6.33 17.79 -20.50
C TYR A 510 6.51 17.22 -19.07
N PRO A 511 6.74 18.06 -18.04
CA PRO A 511 6.99 17.62 -16.66
C PRO A 511 5.90 16.69 -16.10
N ASP A 512 4.63 17.03 -16.33
CA ASP A 512 3.49 16.22 -15.86
C ASP A 512 3.46 14.83 -16.52
N ALA A 513 3.95 14.70 -17.76
CA ALA A 513 4.01 13.43 -18.47
C ALA A 513 5.21 12.59 -18.00
N LEU A 514 6.37 13.21 -17.76
CA LEU A 514 7.53 12.55 -17.14
C LEU A 514 7.13 11.98 -15.78
N ALA A 515 6.53 12.79 -14.91
CA ALA A 515 6.13 12.36 -13.58
C ALA A 515 5.05 11.28 -13.61
N ARG A 516 4.05 11.41 -14.51
CA ARG A 516 3.02 10.39 -14.74
C ARG A 516 3.64 9.03 -15.07
N GLU A 517 4.54 8.98 -16.04
CA GLU A 517 5.18 7.75 -16.47
C GLU A 517 6.06 7.15 -15.35
N THR A 518 6.85 8.01 -14.71
CA THR A 518 7.82 7.65 -13.66
C THR A 518 7.18 6.99 -12.43
N LEU A 519 5.94 7.34 -12.11
CA LEU A 519 5.28 6.93 -10.87
C LEU A 519 4.15 5.91 -11.08
N ALA A 520 3.80 5.60 -12.34
CA ALA A 520 2.56 4.89 -12.66
C ALA A 520 2.45 3.47 -12.06
N GLU A 521 3.56 2.74 -11.93
CA GLU A 521 3.53 1.36 -11.45
C GLU A 521 3.56 1.21 -9.93
N ILE A 522 3.99 2.24 -9.19
CA ILE A 522 4.19 2.14 -7.74
C ILE A 522 2.93 1.66 -7.00
N PRO A 523 1.70 2.12 -7.33
CA PRO A 523 0.47 1.59 -6.73
C PRO A 523 0.28 0.08 -6.95
N HIS A 524 0.66 -0.45 -8.13
CA HIS A 524 0.55 -1.87 -8.45
C HIS A 524 1.63 -2.69 -7.75
N GLN A 525 2.89 -2.26 -7.83
CA GLN A 525 4.04 -2.92 -7.19
C GLN A 525 3.88 -2.99 -5.66
N LEU A 526 3.32 -1.96 -5.02
CA LEU A 526 2.94 -1.96 -3.60
C LEU A 526 1.87 -3.00 -3.29
N CYS A 527 0.77 -3.01 -4.06
CA CYS A 527 -0.30 -4.00 -3.87
C CYS A 527 0.21 -5.43 -4.06
N GLN A 528 1.06 -5.70 -5.06
CA GLN A 528 1.72 -6.99 -5.26
C GLN A 528 2.54 -7.41 -4.04
N PHE A 529 3.36 -6.50 -3.50
CA PHE A 529 4.16 -6.75 -2.31
C PHE A 529 3.28 -7.09 -1.09
N MET A 530 2.28 -6.27 -0.78
CA MET A 530 1.41 -6.48 0.38
C MET A 530 0.61 -7.77 0.26
N LYS A 531 0.14 -8.11 -0.94
CA LYS A 531 -0.53 -9.38 -1.24
C LYS A 531 0.40 -10.58 -0.99
N SER A 532 1.70 -10.46 -1.32
CA SER A 532 2.70 -11.49 -1.02
C SER A 532 2.92 -11.70 0.48
N LEU A 533 2.92 -10.63 1.29
CA LEU A 533 3.00 -10.72 2.76
C LEU A 533 1.76 -11.39 3.36
N CYS A 534 0.56 -11.00 2.92
CA CYS A 534 -0.69 -11.62 3.35
C CYS A 534 -0.72 -13.12 3.03
N LEU A 535 -0.29 -13.51 1.83
CA LEU A 535 -0.14 -14.91 1.44
C LEU A 535 0.86 -15.67 2.34
N HIS A 536 2.01 -15.06 2.65
CA HIS A 536 3.03 -15.68 3.50
C HIS A 536 2.49 -15.92 4.92
N ASN A 537 1.88 -14.89 5.53
CA ASN A 537 1.26 -14.97 6.86
C ASN A 537 0.12 -15.99 6.91
N SER A 538 -0.77 -16.01 5.91
CA SER A 538 -1.81 -17.02 5.79
C SER A 538 -1.24 -18.43 5.63
N SER A 539 -0.12 -18.61 4.92
CA SER A 539 0.55 -19.92 4.81
C SER A 539 1.14 -20.39 6.14
N ILE A 540 1.70 -19.48 6.95
CA ILE A 540 2.20 -19.77 8.30
C ILE A 540 1.01 -20.15 9.21
N LEU A 541 -0.05 -19.35 9.22
CA LEU A 541 -1.25 -19.61 10.02
C LEU A 541 -1.92 -20.94 9.62
N ARG A 542 -1.99 -21.27 8.33
CA ARG A 542 -2.44 -22.58 7.85
C ARG A 542 -1.52 -23.69 8.37
N LYS A 543 -0.19 -23.60 8.22
CA LYS A 543 0.77 -24.60 8.76
C LYS A 543 0.66 -24.78 10.28
N VAL A 544 0.46 -23.70 11.04
CA VAL A 544 0.24 -23.73 12.49
C VAL A 544 -1.09 -24.40 12.84
N ASN A 545 -2.16 -24.11 12.09
CA ASN A 545 -3.47 -24.74 12.30
C ASN A 545 -3.50 -26.21 11.87
N THR A 546 -2.79 -26.62 10.81
CA THR A 546 -2.62 -28.03 10.43
C THR A 546 -1.85 -28.77 11.52
N ARG A 547 -0.71 -28.24 12.00
CA ARG A 547 0.03 -28.83 13.14
C ARG A 547 -0.83 -28.90 14.40
N ARG A 548 -1.68 -27.90 14.68
CA ARG A 548 -2.67 -27.97 15.78
C ARG A 548 -3.67 -29.10 15.57
N LYS A 549 -4.25 -29.25 14.37
CA LYS A 549 -5.17 -30.36 14.05
C LYS A 549 -4.48 -31.72 14.20
N ASP A 550 -3.25 -31.89 13.70
CA ASP A 550 -2.47 -33.12 13.84
C ASP A 550 -2.17 -33.46 15.31
N ILE A 551 -1.86 -32.45 16.13
CA ILE A 551 -1.66 -32.62 17.56
C ILE A 551 -2.97 -33.02 18.24
N THR A 552 -4.07 -32.30 18.02
CA THR A 552 -5.38 -32.61 18.59
C THR A 552 -5.84 -34.01 18.19
N LEU A 553 -5.67 -34.40 16.92
CA LEU A 553 -6.02 -35.74 16.42
C LEU A 553 -5.16 -36.83 17.09
N LYS A 554 -3.85 -36.60 17.28
CA LYS A 554 -2.95 -37.51 18.00
C LYS A 554 -3.27 -37.62 19.49
N TYR A 555 -3.78 -36.57 20.13
CA TYR A 555 -4.29 -36.64 21.50
C TYR A 555 -5.61 -37.42 21.55
N HIS A 556 -6.57 -37.13 20.67
CA HIS A 556 -7.85 -37.84 20.62
C HIS A 556 -7.68 -39.34 20.33
N LEU A 557 -6.79 -39.71 19.40
CA LEU A 557 -6.46 -41.13 19.13
C LEU A 557 -5.78 -41.83 20.33
N LYS A 558 -5.00 -41.10 21.13
CA LYS A 558 -4.42 -41.64 22.38
C LYS A 558 -5.45 -41.81 23.47
N ASP A 559 -6.41 -40.89 23.58
CA ASP A 559 -7.47 -40.96 24.59
C ASP A 559 -8.52 -42.03 24.23
N ILE A 560 -8.86 -42.19 22.95
CA ILE A 560 -9.70 -43.30 22.46
C ILE A 560 -9.04 -44.66 22.73
N ASN A 561 -7.74 -44.81 22.45
CA ASN A 561 -7.02 -46.04 22.80
C ASN A 561 -6.95 -46.28 24.32
N LYS A 562 -6.85 -45.23 25.15
CA LYS A 562 -6.93 -45.37 26.62
C LYS A 562 -8.31 -45.77 27.10
N GLU A 563 -9.38 -45.17 26.58
CA GLU A 563 -10.78 -45.55 26.86
C GLU A 563 -11.03 -47.01 26.48
N ALA A 564 -10.60 -47.45 25.30
CA ALA A 564 -10.73 -48.84 24.85
C ALA A 564 -9.98 -49.82 25.77
N ILE A 565 -8.74 -49.47 26.17
CA ILE A 565 -7.95 -50.28 27.11
C ILE A 565 -8.60 -50.32 28.51
N LEU A 566 -9.17 -49.21 29.00
CA LEU A 566 -9.88 -49.19 30.28
C LEU A 566 -11.15 -50.05 30.24
N ARG A 567 -11.96 -49.93 29.19
CA ARG A 567 -13.21 -50.70 29.02
C ARG A 567 -12.94 -52.20 28.88
N SER A 568 -11.78 -52.61 28.36
CA SER A 568 -11.37 -54.02 28.26
C SER A 568 -10.98 -54.69 29.60
N LYS A 569 -10.95 -53.95 30.72
CA LYS A 569 -10.42 -54.42 32.02
C LYS A 569 -11.39 -54.36 33.20
N ILE A 570 -12.70 -54.19 32.96
CA ILE A 570 -13.71 -54.13 34.02
C ILE A 570 -14.58 -55.39 34.00
N THR A 571 -14.26 -56.32 34.90
CA THR A 571 -15.09 -57.49 35.23
C THR A 571 -15.96 -57.15 36.45
N PRO A 572 -17.27 -57.47 36.48
CA PRO A 572 -18.13 -57.12 37.62
C PRO A 572 -17.94 -58.08 38.80
N LEU A 573 -17.89 -57.56 40.03
CA LEU A 573 -17.89 -58.35 41.26
C LEU A 573 -18.88 -57.80 42.30
N LYS A 574 -19.32 -58.71 43.17
CA LYS A 574 -20.53 -58.63 44.02
C LYS A 574 -20.34 -57.89 45.36
N GLU A 575 -21.44 -57.83 46.11
CA GLU A 575 -21.74 -56.99 47.28
C GLU A 575 -21.10 -57.41 48.63
N LEU A 576 -20.92 -56.39 49.51
CA LEU A 576 -20.95 -56.42 51.01
C LEU A 576 -19.84 -57.17 51.80
N PRO A 577 -19.59 -56.86 53.11
CA PRO A 577 -20.18 -55.84 54.00
C PRO A 577 -19.17 -54.87 54.71
N THR A 578 -19.66 -54.12 55.70
CA THR A 578 -19.06 -53.02 56.51
C THR A 578 -18.08 -53.41 57.64
N GLU A 579 -17.01 -52.61 57.89
CA GLU A 579 -16.75 -51.81 59.14
C GLU A 579 -15.32 -51.20 59.31
N ALA A 580 -15.25 -50.11 60.10
CA ALA A 580 -14.16 -49.60 60.99
C ALA A 580 -12.77 -49.05 60.54
N ILE A 581 -12.61 -47.71 60.71
CA ILE A 581 -11.54 -46.95 61.43
C ILE A 581 -10.07 -46.77 60.88
N HIS A 582 -9.71 -45.49 60.72
CA HIS A 582 -8.43 -44.72 60.66
C HIS A 582 -7.09 -45.26 61.30
N PRO A 583 -5.93 -44.54 61.17
CA PRO A 583 -5.28 -43.89 60.00
C PRO A 583 -3.71 -44.02 59.94
N LYS A 584 -3.08 -43.62 58.82
CA LYS A 584 -1.67 -43.16 58.58
C LYS A 584 -0.91 -43.97 57.48
N ALA A 585 -0.39 -43.29 56.46
CA ALA A 585 1.00 -43.45 55.93
C ALA A 585 1.31 -42.55 54.72
N THR A 586 2.29 -41.65 54.89
CA THR A 586 3.27 -41.12 53.90
C THR A 586 2.97 -41.07 52.38
N LEU A 587 2.96 -39.86 51.81
CA LEU A 587 3.31 -39.61 50.40
C LEU A 587 4.83 -39.81 50.15
N PRO A 588 5.24 -40.51 49.08
CA PRO A 588 6.61 -40.45 48.55
C PRO A 588 6.88 -39.13 47.80
N LYS A 589 8.17 -38.79 47.69
CA LYS A 589 8.68 -37.53 47.12
C LYS A 589 8.52 -37.47 45.59
N ALA A 590 8.26 -36.28 45.06
CA ALA A 590 8.26 -36.03 43.62
C ALA A 590 9.67 -36.15 43.01
N THR A 591 9.82 -36.96 41.97
CA THR A 591 11.04 -37.07 41.14
C THR A 591 10.97 -36.07 39.98
N PRO A 592 12.03 -35.32 39.64
CA PRO A 592 11.99 -34.34 38.55
C PRO A 592 12.06 -35.03 37.18
N LEU A 593 11.09 -34.73 36.31
CA LEU A 593 11.09 -35.11 34.89
C LEU A 593 12.21 -34.38 34.13
N LYS A 594 13.38 -35.00 34.02
CA LYS A 594 14.36 -34.69 32.96
C LYS A 594 13.86 -35.30 31.65
N GLY A 595 13.63 -34.47 30.63
CA GLY A 595 13.18 -34.97 29.33
C GLY A 595 12.59 -33.92 28.38
N LEU A 596 13.34 -32.86 28.06
CA LEU A 596 13.09 -32.04 26.87
C LEU A 596 14.39 -31.86 26.07
N PRO A 597 14.38 -32.03 24.74
CA PRO A 597 15.52 -31.68 23.89
C PRO A 597 15.86 -30.19 23.97
N ARG A 598 17.15 -29.88 24.02
CA ARG A 598 17.66 -28.54 23.74
C ARG A 598 17.70 -28.36 22.23
N ASP A 599 16.74 -27.66 21.66
CA ASP A 599 17.00 -26.53 20.75
C ASP A 599 15.72 -25.84 20.27
N ILE A 600 15.71 -24.52 20.42
CA ILE A 600 15.04 -23.47 19.63
C ILE A 600 15.59 -22.15 20.22
N ARG A 601 16.63 -21.60 19.60
CA ARG A 601 17.14 -20.24 19.84
C ARG A 601 16.90 -19.39 18.59
N THR A 602 15.64 -19.05 18.33
CA THR A 602 15.24 -18.04 17.34
C THR A 602 14.19 -17.10 17.96
N LYS A 603 14.04 -15.89 17.40
CA LYS A 603 13.04 -14.89 17.86
C LYS A 603 11.60 -15.46 17.84
N GLU A 604 11.32 -16.44 16.99
CA GLU A 604 10.05 -17.17 16.90
C GLU A 604 9.67 -17.90 18.21
N GLY A 605 10.65 -18.46 18.93
CA GLY A 605 10.42 -19.18 20.18
C GLY A 605 9.88 -18.28 21.31
N ILE A 606 10.21 -16.99 21.27
CA ILE A 606 9.72 -15.99 22.23
C ILE A 606 8.27 -15.61 21.90
N LEU A 607 7.97 -15.39 20.60
CA LEU A 607 6.63 -15.10 20.12
C LEU A 607 5.65 -16.26 20.41
N LEU A 608 6.09 -17.49 20.19
CA LEU A 608 5.30 -18.70 20.48
C LEU A 608 4.96 -18.82 21.98
N LYS A 609 5.90 -18.45 22.86
CA LYS A 609 5.69 -18.44 24.32
C LYS A 609 4.69 -17.37 24.75
N ALA A 610 4.77 -16.17 24.18
CA ALA A 610 3.84 -15.07 24.46
C ALA A 610 2.40 -15.38 24.00
N ILE A 611 2.24 -16.11 22.89
CA ILE A 611 0.94 -16.54 22.36
C ILE A 611 0.36 -17.69 23.20
N LEU A 612 1.16 -18.67 23.63
CA LEU A 612 0.67 -19.75 24.51
C LEU A 612 0.20 -19.24 25.88
N LEU A 613 0.90 -18.27 26.49
CA LEU A 613 0.55 -17.74 27.82
C LEU A 613 -0.75 -16.93 27.86
N LYS A 614 -1.29 -16.49 26.71
CA LYS A 614 -2.57 -15.77 26.62
C LYS A 614 -3.78 -16.67 26.30
N ALA A 615 -3.59 -18.00 26.20
CA ALA A 615 -4.60 -18.93 25.70
C ALA A 615 -5.18 -19.89 26.76
N ILE A 616 -5.31 -19.46 28.02
CA ILE A 616 -5.94 -20.25 29.10
C ILE A 616 -7.38 -19.73 29.35
N PRO A 617 -8.43 -20.57 29.23
CA PRO A 617 -9.81 -20.15 29.47
C PRO A 617 -10.11 -19.79 30.94
N PRO A 618 -10.98 -18.79 31.22
CA PRO A 618 -11.27 -18.33 32.57
C PRO A 618 -12.32 -19.19 33.31
N LYS A 619 -12.06 -20.50 33.48
CA LYS A 619 -12.88 -21.40 34.34
C LYS A 619 -12.04 -22.38 35.17
N ALA A 620 -11.17 -21.83 36.04
CA ALA A 620 -10.47 -22.59 37.09
C ALA A 620 -10.20 -21.79 38.39
N ARG A 621 -10.92 -20.69 38.62
CA ARG A 621 -10.93 -19.95 39.90
C ARG A 621 -12.26 -20.18 40.62
N HIS A 622 -12.38 -21.28 41.39
CA HIS A 622 -13.31 -21.45 42.54
C HIS A 622 -13.19 -22.86 43.17
N LYS A 623 -12.02 -23.23 43.72
CA LYS A 623 -11.87 -24.30 44.73
C LYS A 623 -10.50 -24.31 45.42
N ALA A 624 -10.09 -23.16 45.97
CA ALA A 624 -8.88 -23.03 46.80
C ALA A 624 -8.95 -21.86 47.80
N THR A 625 -10.13 -21.62 48.39
CA THR A 625 -10.33 -20.58 49.42
C THR A 625 -11.00 -21.22 50.63
N LEU A 626 -10.26 -22.04 51.39
CA LEU A 626 -10.57 -22.49 52.75
C LEU A 626 -9.50 -23.48 53.24
N LEU A 627 -8.33 -22.97 53.67
CA LEU A 627 -7.53 -23.52 54.78
C LEU A 627 -6.25 -22.71 54.99
N LYS A 628 -6.26 -21.89 56.06
CA LYS A 628 -5.18 -21.52 57.00
C LYS A 628 -5.28 -20.07 57.44
N ALA A 629 -6.02 -19.87 58.54
CA ALA A 629 -5.90 -18.68 59.36
C ALA A 629 -5.01 -18.99 60.58
N ALA A 630 -3.83 -18.34 60.62
CA ALA A 630 -3.07 -17.95 61.82
C ALA A 630 -2.60 -19.06 62.82
N PRO A 631 -1.80 -18.74 63.88
CA PRO A 631 -1.07 -17.50 64.17
C PRO A 631 0.44 -17.68 64.49
N SER A 632 1.27 -16.61 64.39
CA SER A 632 2.00 -16.03 65.56
C SER A 632 3.04 -14.93 65.23
N LYS A 633 2.85 -13.77 65.89
CA LYS A 633 3.88 -12.89 66.51
C LYS A 633 5.01 -12.21 65.68
N ALA A 634 4.70 -10.98 65.26
CA ALA A 634 5.38 -9.71 65.60
C ALA A 634 6.91 -9.48 65.38
N ARG A 635 7.24 -8.41 64.63
CA ARG A 635 7.76 -7.15 65.24
C ARG A 635 7.57 -5.90 64.35
N HIS A 636 7.54 -4.73 65.00
CA HIS A 636 7.22 -3.42 64.42
C HIS A 636 8.33 -2.79 63.57
N LYS A 637 7.97 -1.99 62.56
CA LYS A 637 7.87 -0.51 62.68
C LYS A 637 7.15 0.10 61.47
N ALA A 638 6.43 1.20 61.71
CA ALA A 638 5.60 1.89 60.72
C ALA A 638 6.00 3.36 60.61
N THR A 639 5.82 3.96 59.43
CA THR A 639 5.58 5.40 59.24
C THR A 639 5.03 5.70 57.84
N GLN A 640 3.75 6.03 57.78
CA GLN A 640 3.16 7.04 56.87
C GLN A 640 3.16 8.40 57.66
N PRO A 641 2.71 9.60 57.15
CA PRO A 641 1.78 9.83 56.02
C PRO A 641 1.88 11.14 55.17
N LYS A 642 1.06 11.16 54.11
CA LYS A 642 0.21 12.26 53.53
C LYS A 642 0.70 13.72 53.35
N ALA A 643 0.87 14.09 52.08
CA ALA A 643 0.16 15.14 51.29
C ALA A 643 -0.39 16.49 51.89
N THR A 644 -0.05 17.58 51.18
CA THR A 644 -0.85 18.81 50.80
C THR A 644 -1.23 19.89 51.85
N PRO A 645 -1.51 21.18 51.47
CA PRO A 645 -0.95 22.03 50.39
C PRO A 645 -0.55 23.49 50.88
N PRO A 646 -0.82 24.69 50.25
CA PRO A 646 0.25 25.70 49.99
C PRO A 646 0.05 27.14 50.56
N LYS A 647 1.06 28.05 50.46
CA LYS A 647 0.89 29.54 50.55
C LYS A 647 2.13 30.42 50.13
N VAL A 648 1.96 31.21 49.07
CA VAL A 648 2.11 32.70 48.89
C VAL A 648 3.33 33.54 49.45
N ARG A 649 4.03 34.26 48.53
CA ARG A 649 4.81 35.57 48.58
C ARG A 649 5.95 35.78 49.61
N HIS A 650 7.11 36.39 49.30
CA HIS A 650 7.45 37.76 48.85
C HIS A 650 8.80 37.74 48.03
N LYS A 651 9.11 38.55 47.00
CA LYS A 651 9.24 40.02 46.77
C LYS A 651 10.64 40.60 47.06
N ASP A 652 11.32 41.14 46.03
CA ASP A 652 12.25 42.31 45.99
C ASP A 652 13.20 42.22 44.75
N ILE A 653 13.95 43.25 44.32
CA ILE A 653 13.64 44.56 43.66
C ILE A 653 15.00 45.16 43.19
N SER A 654 15.08 45.63 41.93
CA SER A 654 16.00 46.67 41.37
C SER A 654 15.63 46.83 39.88
N LYS A 655 15.31 48.00 39.25
CA LYS A 655 15.87 49.37 39.19
C LYS A 655 17.27 49.44 38.53
N GLU A 656 17.58 50.26 37.51
CA GLU A 656 16.78 51.24 36.70
C GLU A 656 17.56 51.77 35.45
N VAL A 657 16.86 52.38 34.47
CA VAL A 657 17.25 53.58 33.64
C VAL A 657 18.24 53.51 32.43
N SER A 658 17.65 53.69 31.21
CA SER A 658 18.09 54.56 30.07
C SER A 658 19.30 54.20 29.15
N LEU A 659 19.51 54.79 27.94
CA LEU A 659 18.58 55.43 26.96
C LEU A 659 18.83 55.06 25.45
N PRO A 660 19.46 55.83 24.49
CA PRO A 660 18.80 55.91 23.16
C PRO A 660 19.62 55.85 21.85
N SER A 661 18.85 55.68 20.75
CA SER A 661 18.90 56.43 19.46
C SER A 661 19.54 55.87 18.17
N ARG A 662 18.73 56.04 17.09
CA ARG A 662 19.04 56.28 15.65
C ARG A 662 19.46 55.13 14.70
N ALA A 663 18.52 54.71 13.84
CA ALA A 663 18.44 55.00 12.38
C ALA A 663 17.24 54.19 11.81
N ILE A 664 16.15 54.71 11.22
CA ILE A 664 15.89 55.70 10.14
C ILE A 664 15.85 55.06 8.73
N LEU A 665 14.70 55.29 8.04
CA LEU A 665 14.32 55.05 6.62
C LEU A 665 13.55 53.73 6.27
N PRO A 666 12.62 53.76 5.29
CA PRO A 666 11.21 53.53 5.65
C PRO A 666 10.42 52.55 4.75
N ARG A 667 9.12 52.47 5.04
CA ARG A 667 8.09 51.70 4.32
C ARG A 667 7.92 52.10 2.85
N ALA A 668 7.58 51.10 2.03
CA ALA A 668 6.93 51.26 0.73
C ALA A 668 5.38 51.41 0.87
N LEU A 669 4.72 51.60 -0.29
CA LEU A 669 3.27 51.54 -0.62
C LEU A 669 2.56 52.92 -0.81
N PRO A 670 1.51 53.02 -1.66
CA PRO A 670 1.33 52.35 -2.98
C PRO A 670 0.52 53.16 -4.04
N VAL A 671 0.18 52.49 -5.17
CA VAL A 671 -1.12 52.56 -5.92
C VAL A 671 -1.34 53.59 -7.07
N GLU A 672 -1.55 52.99 -8.26
CA GLU A 672 -2.54 53.29 -9.33
C GLU A 672 -2.37 54.31 -10.49
N LEU A 673 -2.96 53.85 -11.63
CA LEU A 673 -3.48 54.49 -12.84
C LEU A 673 -2.54 55.30 -13.77
N LEU A 674 -2.35 54.78 -14.99
CA LEU A 674 -3.16 55.20 -16.15
C LEU A 674 -3.12 54.16 -17.28
N GLN A 675 -4.11 54.22 -18.18
CA GLN A 675 -4.39 53.23 -19.23
C GLN A 675 -3.86 53.67 -20.62
N ASP A 676 -3.97 52.72 -21.56
CA ASP A 676 -4.00 52.89 -23.01
C ASP A 676 -2.72 53.29 -23.76
N ILE A 677 -2.25 52.39 -24.64
CA ILE A 677 -2.49 52.47 -26.09
C ILE A 677 -2.30 51.09 -26.73
N GLN A 678 -3.09 50.79 -27.76
CA GLN A 678 -3.04 49.52 -28.51
C GLN A 678 -2.02 49.53 -29.67
N ALA A 679 -1.77 48.32 -30.18
CA ALA A 679 -1.54 47.97 -31.59
C ALA A 679 -0.09 47.81 -32.12
N THR A 680 0.16 46.58 -32.64
CA THR A 680 1.12 46.22 -33.72
C THR A 680 2.62 46.48 -33.45
N VAL A 681 3.57 45.68 -33.93
CA VAL A 681 3.74 44.96 -35.21
C VAL A 681 4.38 43.58 -34.98
N ALA A 682 4.30 42.68 -35.97
CA ALA A 682 4.94 41.37 -35.96
C ALA A 682 6.40 41.40 -36.48
N ASP A 683 7.25 40.54 -35.90
CA ASP A 683 8.31 39.75 -36.57
C ASP A 683 8.67 38.56 -35.66
#